data_AF-A0A938Q8G3-F1
#
_entry.id   AF-A0A938Q8G3-F1
#
_cell.length_a   1.000
_cell.length_b   1.000
_cell.length_c   1.000
_cell.angle_alpha   90.00
_cell.angle_beta   90.00
_cell.angle_gamma   90.00
#
_symmetry.space_group_name_H-M   'P 1'
#
loop_
_entity.id
_entity.type
_entity.pdbx_description
1 polymer ?
#
loop_
_entity_poly.entity_id
_entity_poly.type
_entity_poly.pdbx_seq_one_letter_code
_entity_poly.pdbx_strand_id
1 'polypeptide(L)'
;MLVSVRSPSVFLVEERESLEEKVGQFTRLMAREGLIDWEFATVLQETPVQFLGKGPVSPQASSVQNKAANAIRTSMMEYLGLTNLYDLNRLHLDVESTIDVPLQKKITDFLHTLTQREVIRANGLTGKYLLEDADPQKVVYSFLLVEPAADGKKIRVQADNLGSPLDFNKSVKLELGSPAKLRTVAHYMELMGELHKDLFPLDAEGLRNTAEQARDPLTKWAAAVLLQNKKLALEPFLERAMNRRYSASPWEQFYTGGGMHTFENFDKSDNERILPLRDAFRNSTNLVFIRLMRELVYYHRARLDYNADELLANPENERRKKMLQELADEDSSAILRRAFQSYRGQTAEQIAARLLGTKTNVERHLAILFFAWKLGNDEATLAAWFKQNQVELAEEDVGKLFQAYANPRLTLLDYAYLLSFNPLELWCAGEFRQQPNLSWEQLYGRSSETRRLAATWLLNPNNRRAQESRLRTRVEKEAFARMTPYWQRLGFPFKTLVPSYATAIGSSSDRPTALAELVGIIVNDGVRRQPTSLTNIHFATGTPYETHFEQQKEKGSVVLLPEVARAIRKAMAAVVEGGTARTLHGVFKSADGKIIATGGKTGSGDNRFETYNRFGAVTSSRATNRTATFVFYIGDRYYGVVTAYVQGREAANYKFTSALPVTVLRLLAPSIMETMNSNVGMINPAAVKVPDKTATQNVGHAGAPRDAKAQIY
;
A
#
# COMPACT_ATOMS: atom_id res chain seq x y z
N MET A 1 18.71 -6.96 -49.73
CA MET A 1 18.13 -6.07 -48.70
C MET A 1 18.70 -4.65 -48.70
N LEU A 2 20.02 -4.44 -48.76
CA LEU A 2 20.59 -3.07 -48.73
C LEU A 2 20.18 -2.20 -49.92
N VAL A 3 20.08 -2.79 -51.12
CA VAL A 3 19.63 -2.12 -52.35
C VAL A 3 18.18 -1.63 -52.25
N SER A 4 17.32 -2.35 -51.51
CA SER A 4 15.91 -2.03 -51.37
C SER A 4 15.58 -0.99 -50.29
N VAL A 5 16.56 -0.55 -49.47
CA VAL A 5 16.31 0.33 -48.31
C VAL A 5 15.67 1.67 -48.70
N ARG A 6 15.97 2.19 -49.89
CA ARG A 6 15.44 3.48 -50.36
C ARG A 6 13.95 3.45 -50.72
N SER A 7 13.45 2.30 -51.18
CA SER A 7 12.04 2.10 -51.51
C SER A 7 11.62 0.64 -51.24
N PRO A 8 11.50 0.21 -49.96
CA PRO A 8 11.31 -1.19 -49.62
C PRO A 8 10.02 -1.80 -50.17
N SER A 9 8.92 -1.03 -50.15
CA SER A 9 7.62 -1.48 -50.67
C SER A 9 7.69 -1.78 -52.17
N VAL A 10 8.35 -0.90 -52.94
CA VAL A 10 8.53 -1.08 -54.38
C VAL A 10 9.36 -2.33 -54.64
N PHE A 11 10.57 -2.42 -54.07
CA PHE A 11 11.51 -3.49 -54.41
C PHE A 11 11.19 -4.86 -53.81
N LEU A 12 10.47 -4.93 -52.69
CA LEU A 12 10.20 -6.20 -51.99
C LEU A 12 8.77 -6.73 -52.22
N VAL A 13 7.84 -5.87 -52.65
CA VAL A 13 6.42 -6.21 -52.80
C VAL A 13 5.92 -6.03 -54.23
N GLU A 14 6.12 -4.86 -54.83
CA GLU A 14 5.47 -4.48 -56.09
C GLU A 14 6.30 -4.86 -57.33
N GLU A 15 7.61 -4.61 -57.30
CA GLU A 15 8.54 -4.71 -58.44
C GLU A 15 9.80 -5.51 -58.06
N ARG A 16 9.60 -6.80 -57.77
CA ARG A 16 10.70 -7.71 -57.38
C ARG A 16 11.75 -7.88 -58.47
N GLU A 17 11.32 -7.90 -59.74
CA GLU A 17 12.23 -7.99 -60.89
C GLU A 17 13.18 -6.79 -60.96
N SER A 18 12.70 -5.59 -60.62
CA SER A 18 13.55 -4.39 -60.56
C SER A 18 14.57 -4.42 -59.42
N LEU A 19 14.29 -5.15 -58.34
CA LEU A 19 15.29 -5.41 -57.30
C LEU A 19 16.38 -6.35 -57.83
N GLU A 20 16.00 -7.43 -58.51
CA GLU A 20 16.92 -8.39 -59.11
C GLU A 20 17.87 -7.71 -60.10
N GLU A 21 17.31 -6.88 -60.99
CA GLU A 21 18.07 -6.13 -61.98
C GLU A 21 19.11 -5.22 -61.31
N LYS A 22 18.68 -4.47 -60.27
CA LYS A 22 19.59 -3.60 -59.52
C LYS A 22 20.66 -4.38 -58.78
N VAL A 23 20.33 -5.52 -58.17
CA VAL A 23 21.31 -6.40 -57.55
C VAL A 23 22.35 -6.83 -58.60
N GLY A 24 21.92 -7.26 -59.79
CA GLY A 24 22.82 -7.58 -60.90
C GLY A 24 23.71 -6.41 -61.33
N GLN A 25 23.18 -5.18 -61.39
CA GLN A 25 23.96 -3.98 -61.69
C GLN A 25 25.02 -3.70 -60.62
N PHE A 26 24.67 -3.80 -59.33
CA PHE A 26 25.61 -3.61 -58.23
C PHE A 26 26.68 -4.70 -58.20
N THR A 27 26.32 -5.96 -58.46
CA THR A 27 27.28 -7.08 -58.56
C THR A 27 28.31 -6.83 -59.65
N ARG A 28 27.90 -6.37 -60.85
CA ARG A 28 28.84 -5.99 -61.92
C ARG A 28 29.75 -4.83 -61.53
N LEU A 29 29.21 -3.84 -60.82
CA LEU A 29 29.98 -2.69 -60.36
C LEU A 29 31.02 -3.10 -59.30
N MET A 30 30.65 -3.98 -58.35
CA MET A 30 31.58 -4.54 -57.36
C MET A 30 32.71 -5.34 -58.03
N ALA A 31 32.40 -6.12 -59.07
CA ALA A 31 33.40 -6.87 -59.82
C ALA A 31 34.37 -5.94 -60.57
N ARG A 32 33.84 -4.88 -61.20
CA ARG A 32 34.63 -3.88 -61.91
C ARG A 32 35.59 -3.12 -60.98
N GLU A 33 35.15 -2.80 -59.77
CA GLU A 33 35.97 -2.11 -58.76
C GLU A 33 36.89 -3.06 -57.97
N GLY A 34 36.91 -4.36 -58.30
CA GLY A 34 37.79 -5.34 -57.68
C GLY A 34 37.41 -5.74 -56.25
N LEU A 35 36.18 -5.43 -55.81
CA LEU A 35 35.67 -5.86 -54.50
C LEU A 35 35.33 -7.35 -54.47
N ILE A 36 34.95 -7.90 -55.63
CA ILE A 36 34.76 -9.33 -55.88
C ILE A 36 35.40 -9.66 -57.24
N ASP A 37 35.74 -10.93 -57.48
CA ASP A 37 36.17 -11.37 -58.80
C ASP A 37 34.98 -11.65 -59.74
N TRP A 38 35.26 -11.80 -61.03
CA TRP A 38 34.25 -12.01 -62.06
C TRP A 38 33.61 -13.40 -62.01
N GLU A 39 34.31 -14.40 -61.45
CA GLU A 39 33.76 -15.74 -61.29
C GLU A 39 32.65 -15.72 -60.23
N PHE A 40 32.91 -15.11 -59.08
CA PHE A 40 31.93 -14.91 -58.01
C PHE A 40 30.78 -13.99 -58.44
N ALA A 41 31.07 -12.94 -59.22
CA ALA A 41 30.05 -12.06 -59.78
C ALA A 41 29.09 -12.77 -60.75
N THR A 42 29.58 -13.78 -61.47
CA THR A 42 28.78 -14.62 -62.37
C THR A 42 27.86 -15.52 -61.56
N VAL A 43 28.40 -16.23 -60.56
CA VAL A 43 27.61 -17.08 -59.65
C VAL A 43 26.51 -16.28 -58.94
N LEU A 44 26.83 -15.05 -58.48
CA LEU A 44 25.85 -14.16 -57.85
C LEU A 44 24.75 -13.70 -58.82
N GLN A 45 25.06 -13.47 -60.09
CA GLN A 45 24.05 -13.08 -61.09
C GLN A 45 23.15 -14.24 -61.53
N GLU A 46 23.66 -15.48 -61.44
CA GLU A 46 22.89 -16.70 -61.73
C GLU A 46 22.05 -17.18 -60.54
N THR A 47 22.22 -16.57 -59.36
CA THR A 47 21.47 -16.91 -58.14
C THR A 47 20.31 -15.93 -57.93
N PRO A 48 19.05 -16.31 -58.24
CA PRO A 48 17.91 -15.40 -58.11
C PRO A 48 17.61 -15.04 -56.65
N VAL A 49 17.21 -13.80 -56.38
CA VAL A 49 16.75 -13.39 -55.04
C VAL A 49 15.49 -14.16 -54.67
N GLN A 50 15.57 -14.90 -53.57
CA GLN A 50 14.43 -15.61 -53.01
C GLN A 50 13.63 -14.71 -52.08
N PHE A 51 12.31 -14.67 -52.29
CA PHE A 51 11.38 -13.94 -51.45
C PHE A 51 10.53 -14.91 -50.64
N LEU A 52 10.33 -14.59 -49.35
CA LEU A 52 9.39 -15.35 -48.52
C LEU A 52 7.96 -15.16 -49.07
N GLY A 53 7.24 -16.26 -49.31
CA GLY A 53 5.86 -16.23 -49.82
C GLY A 53 4.84 -15.65 -48.82
N LYS A 54 5.21 -15.56 -47.55
CA LYS A 54 4.47 -14.87 -46.49
C LYS A 54 5.48 -14.15 -45.60
N GLY A 55 5.19 -12.90 -45.24
CA GLY A 55 5.97 -12.21 -44.22
C GLY A 55 5.97 -13.01 -42.91
N PRO A 56 7.05 -12.96 -42.12
CA PRO A 56 7.04 -13.54 -40.77
C PRO A 56 5.83 -12.98 -40.00
N VAL A 57 5.20 -13.83 -39.20
CA VAL A 57 4.01 -13.42 -38.43
C VAL A 57 4.40 -12.23 -37.56
N SER A 58 3.75 -11.08 -37.78
CA SER A 58 3.95 -9.92 -36.92
C SER A 58 3.77 -10.36 -35.46
N PRO A 59 4.67 -9.96 -34.54
CA PRO A 59 4.48 -10.27 -33.14
C PRO A 59 3.08 -9.82 -32.74
N GLN A 60 2.26 -10.74 -32.20
CA GLN A 60 0.92 -10.39 -31.75
C GLN A 60 1.02 -9.19 -30.82
N ALA A 61 0.20 -8.16 -31.07
CA ALA A 61 0.09 -7.04 -30.15
C ALA A 61 -0.12 -7.58 -28.73
N SER A 62 0.55 -6.98 -27.74
CA SER A 62 0.39 -7.34 -26.33
C SER A 62 -1.10 -7.27 -25.97
N SER A 63 -1.77 -8.42 -25.90
CA SER A 63 -3.17 -8.46 -25.54
C SER A 63 -3.31 -8.19 -24.04
N VAL A 64 -4.43 -7.60 -23.64
CA VAL A 64 -4.83 -7.46 -22.23
C VAL A 64 -4.90 -8.84 -21.53
N GLN A 65 -5.09 -9.91 -22.30
CA GLN A 65 -5.14 -11.30 -21.82
C GLN A 65 -3.77 -11.86 -21.44
N ASN A 66 -2.66 -11.34 -21.99
CA ASN A 66 -1.29 -11.82 -21.71
C ASN A 66 -0.61 -11.05 -20.56
N LYS A 67 -1.29 -10.88 -19.43
CA LYS A 67 -0.81 -10.05 -18.29
C LYS A 67 0.54 -10.46 -17.73
N ALA A 68 0.83 -11.77 -17.63
CA ALA A 68 2.13 -12.24 -17.15
C ALA A 68 3.28 -11.78 -18.07
N ALA A 69 3.10 -11.90 -19.39
CA ALA A 69 4.06 -11.39 -20.35
C ALA A 69 4.19 -9.86 -20.28
N ASN A 70 3.09 -9.14 -20.05
CA ASN A 70 3.12 -7.68 -19.88
C ASN A 70 3.85 -7.26 -18.59
N ALA A 71 3.70 -8.02 -17.49
CA ALA A 71 4.42 -7.79 -16.24
C ALA A 71 5.93 -8.03 -16.41
N ILE A 72 6.32 -9.08 -17.14
CA ILE A 72 7.71 -9.35 -17.52
C ILE A 72 8.27 -8.19 -18.36
N ARG A 73 7.55 -7.76 -19.41
CA ARG A 73 7.94 -6.62 -20.25
C ARG A 73 8.10 -5.32 -19.46
N THR A 74 7.16 -5.04 -18.54
CA THR A 74 7.24 -3.85 -17.68
C THR A 74 8.48 -3.91 -16.77
N SER A 75 8.77 -5.09 -16.19
CA SER A 75 9.97 -5.29 -15.39
C SER A 75 11.25 -5.13 -16.22
N MET A 76 11.24 -5.60 -17.47
CA MET A 76 12.36 -5.42 -18.40
C MET A 76 12.57 -3.96 -18.78
N MET A 77 11.49 -3.20 -19.02
CA MET A 77 11.60 -1.76 -19.25
C MET A 77 12.25 -1.05 -18.07
N GLU A 78 11.86 -1.39 -16.83
CA GLU A 78 12.46 -0.83 -15.63
C GLU A 78 13.95 -1.20 -15.51
N TYR A 79 14.32 -2.47 -15.72
CA TYR A 79 15.71 -2.94 -15.64
C TYR A 79 16.62 -2.33 -16.71
N LEU A 80 16.09 -2.07 -17.90
CA LEU A 80 16.85 -1.51 -19.02
C LEU A 80 16.73 0.02 -19.12
N GLY A 81 15.98 0.67 -18.23
CA GLY A 81 15.75 2.11 -18.28
C GLY A 81 14.98 2.58 -19.51
N LEU A 82 14.14 1.70 -20.10
CA LEU A 82 13.35 2.01 -21.29
C LEU A 82 12.01 2.63 -20.90
N THR A 83 11.55 3.60 -21.70
CA THR A 83 10.32 4.36 -21.39
C THR A 83 9.09 3.85 -22.12
N ASN A 84 9.25 3.01 -23.14
CA ASN A 84 8.15 2.47 -23.93
C ASN A 84 8.43 1.04 -24.43
N LEU A 85 7.36 0.32 -24.74
CA LEU A 85 7.43 -1.05 -25.26
C LEU A 85 7.99 -1.13 -26.68
N TYR A 86 7.91 -0.04 -27.45
CA TYR A 86 8.43 -0.01 -28.81
C TYR A 86 9.95 -0.19 -28.80
N ASP A 87 10.65 0.50 -27.91
CA ASP A 87 12.09 0.36 -27.73
C ASP A 87 12.47 -1.04 -27.23
N LEU A 88 11.71 -1.58 -26.26
CA LEU A 88 11.94 -2.94 -25.76
C LEU A 88 11.79 -3.99 -26.89
N ASN A 89 10.79 -3.85 -27.74
CA ASN A 89 10.52 -4.78 -28.84
C ASN A 89 11.58 -4.72 -29.96
N ARG A 90 12.45 -3.70 -29.97
CA ARG A 90 13.55 -3.56 -30.94
C ARG A 90 14.86 -4.21 -30.46
N LEU A 91 14.91 -4.63 -29.20
CA LEU A 91 16.06 -5.32 -28.64
C LEU A 91 15.96 -6.81 -28.94
N HIS A 92 17.07 -7.40 -29.41
CA HIS A 92 17.19 -8.86 -29.52
C HIS A 92 17.51 -9.42 -28.14
N LEU A 93 16.46 -9.87 -27.44
CA LEU A 93 16.57 -10.38 -26.08
C LEU A 93 15.64 -11.58 -25.87
N ASP A 94 16.15 -12.57 -25.14
CA ASP A 94 15.39 -13.67 -24.57
C ASP A 94 15.35 -13.51 -23.04
N VAL A 95 14.18 -13.72 -22.43
CA VAL A 95 14.01 -13.62 -20.97
C VAL A 95 13.41 -14.89 -20.41
N GLU A 96 14.08 -15.46 -19.41
CA GLU A 96 13.56 -16.58 -18.64
C GLU A 96 12.87 -16.10 -17.37
N SER A 97 11.57 -16.38 -17.25
CA SER A 97 10.75 -15.98 -16.11
C SER A 97 10.49 -17.13 -15.15
N THR A 98 10.16 -16.81 -13.89
CA THR A 98 9.78 -17.82 -12.89
C THR A 98 8.31 -18.26 -12.98
N ILE A 99 7.53 -17.64 -13.88
CA ILE A 99 6.09 -17.86 -14.00
C ILE A 99 5.82 -19.29 -14.49
N ASP A 100 4.90 -19.98 -13.82
CA ASP A 100 4.37 -21.25 -14.30
C ASP A 100 3.28 -20.95 -15.33
N VAL A 101 3.64 -20.99 -16.62
CA VAL A 101 2.74 -20.59 -17.71
C VAL A 101 1.45 -21.42 -17.76
N PRO A 102 1.48 -22.77 -17.65
CA PRO A 102 0.25 -23.56 -17.58
C PRO A 102 -0.67 -23.18 -16.40
N LEU A 103 -0.11 -23.03 -15.20
CA LEU A 103 -0.88 -22.68 -14.01
C LEU A 103 -1.43 -21.24 -14.09
N GLN A 104 -0.61 -20.30 -14.56
CA GLN A 104 -0.99 -18.91 -14.81
C GLN A 104 -2.21 -18.83 -15.74
N LYS A 105 -2.20 -19.58 -16.85
CA LYS A 105 -3.30 -19.60 -17.81
C LYS A 105 -4.58 -20.17 -17.19
N LYS A 106 -4.49 -21.36 -16.57
CA LYS A 106 -5.64 -22.01 -15.89
C LYS A 106 -6.30 -21.08 -14.87
N ILE A 107 -5.50 -20.39 -14.05
CA ILE A 107 -6.00 -19.48 -13.02
C ILE A 107 -6.60 -18.21 -13.65
N THR A 108 -5.94 -17.61 -14.63
CA THR A 108 -6.44 -16.40 -15.30
C THR A 108 -7.79 -16.67 -15.97
N ASP A 109 -7.89 -17.78 -16.71
CA ASP A 109 -9.13 -18.21 -17.37
C ASP A 109 -10.25 -18.42 -16.34
N PHE A 110 -9.95 -19.12 -15.23
CA PHE A 110 -10.90 -19.31 -14.14
C PHE A 110 -11.39 -17.98 -13.54
N LEU A 111 -10.50 -17.04 -13.22
CA LEU A 111 -10.89 -15.74 -12.66
C LEU A 111 -11.79 -14.94 -13.62
N HIS A 112 -11.57 -15.04 -14.93
CA HIS A 112 -12.47 -14.44 -15.93
C HIS A 112 -13.85 -15.09 -15.94
N THR A 113 -13.94 -16.41 -15.74
CA THR A 113 -15.25 -17.08 -15.67
C THR A 113 -16.08 -16.64 -14.47
N LEU A 114 -15.47 -16.10 -13.40
CA LEU A 114 -16.20 -15.62 -12.22
C LEU A 114 -17.07 -14.38 -12.48
N THR A 115 -17.03 -13.77 -13.68
CA THR A 115 -17.98 -12.72 -14.09
C THR A 115 -19.31 -13.29 -14.60
N GLN A 116 -19.41 -14.61 -14.79
CA GLN A 116 -20.58 -15.32 -15.33
C GLN A 116 -21.49 -15.82 -14.20
N ARG A 117 -22.79 -15.50 -14.25
CA ARG A 117 -23.74 -15.85 -13.16
C ARG A 117 -23.93 -17.35 -13.00
N GLU A 118 -23.94 -18.08 -14.10
CA GLU A 118 -23.98 -19.53 -14.20
C GLU A 118 -22.80 -20.18 -13.47
N VAL A 119 -21.59 -19.68 -13.65
CA VAL A 119 -20.38 -20.16 -12.96
C VAL A 119 -20.45 -19.86 -11.47
N ILE A 120 -20.90 -18.66 -11.09
CA ILE A 120 -21.11 -18.29 -9.67
C ILE A 120 -22.11 -19.24 -9.01
N ARG A 121 -23.24 -19.55 -9.64
CA ARG A 121 -24.24 -20.49 -9.13
C ARG A 121 -23.71 -21.92 -9.04
N ALA A 122 -23.08 -22.41 -10.11
CA ALA A 122 -22.55 -23.78 -10.18
C ALA A 122 -21.49 -24.06 -9.10
N ASN A 123 -20.71 -23.03 -8.73
CA ASN A 123 -19.69 -23.13 -7.69
C ASN A 123 -20.18 -22.75 -6.28
N GLY A 124 -21.49 -22.50 -6.10
CA GLY A 124 -22.08 -22.17 -4.80
C GLY A 124 -21.65 -20.82 -4.24
N LEU A 125 -21.29 -19.87 -5.09
CA LEU A 125 -20.80 -18.53 -4.70
C LEU A 125 -21.93 -17.51 -4.41
N THR A 126 -23.19 -17.96 -4.39
CA THR A 126 -24.39 -17.16 -4.06
C THR A 126 -24.81 -17.21 -2.58
N GLY A 127 -24.04 -17.89 -1.73
CA GLY A 127 -24.35 -18.01 -0.31
C GLY A 127 -24.22 -16.69 0.48
N LYS A 128 -24.75 -16.69 1.71
CA LYS A 128 -24.58 -15.58 2.67
C LYS A 128 -23.11 -15.22 2.84
N TYR A 129 -22.77 -13.93 2.82
CA TYR A 129 -21.40 -13.40 2.89
C TYR A 129 -20.51 -13.73 1.68
N LEU A 130 -21.07 -14.30 0.61
CA LEU A 130 -20.47 -14.40 -0.72
C LEU A 130 -21.13 -13.35 -1.63
N LEU A 131 -21.41 -13.65 -2.89
CA LEU A 131 -21.99 -12.67 -3.81
C LEU A 131 -23.48 -12.46 -3.64
N GLU A 132 -24.21 -13.40 -3.01
CA GLU A 132 -25.68 -13.34 -2.94
C GLU A 132 -26.27 -13.12 -4.35
N ASP A 133 -27.09 -12.07 -4.52
CA ASP A 133 -27.67 -11.67 -5.81
C ASP A 133 -26.90 -10.52 -6.51
N ALA A 134 -25.73 -10.14 -5.97
CA ALA A 134 -24.95 -9.03 -6.52
C ALA A 134 -24.35 -9.37 -7.89
N ASP A 135 -24.11 -8.32 -8.70
CA ASP A 135 -23.62 -8.49 -10.07
C ASP A 135 -22.14 -8.93 -10.10
N PRO A 136 -21.83 -10.16 -10.57
CA PRO A 136 -20.45 -10.63 -10.58
C PRO A 136 -19.53 -9.87 -11.54
N GLN A 137 -20.07 -9.18 -12.54
CA GLN A 137 -19.27 -8.47 -13.55
C GLN A 137 -18.48 -7.29 -12.98
N LYS A 138 -18.90 -6.72 -11.86
CA LYS A 138 -18.22 -5.59 -11.20
C LYS A 138 -17.12 -6.02 -10.24
N VAL A 139 -16.99 -7.33 -9.98
CA VAL A 139 -16.04 -7.85 -8.99
C VAL A 139 -14.69 -8.12 -9.66
N VAL A 140 -13.68 -7.38 -9.23
CA VAL A 140 -12.30 -7.61 -9.62
C VAL A 140 -11.70 -8.66 -8.68
N TYR A 141 -11.31 -9.79 -9.23
CA TYR A 141 -10.55 -10.82 -8.54
C TYR A 141 -9.08 -10.73 -8.93
N SER A 142 -8.19 -10.89 -7.95
CA SER A 142 -6.75 -11.00 -8.16
C SER A 142 -6.15 -12.11 -7.31
N PHE A 143 -5.12 -12.74 -7.84
CA PHE A 143 -4.45 -13.90 -7.27
C PHE A 143 -2.94 -13.80 -7.49
N LEU A 144 -2.18 -13.98 -6.42
CA LEU A 144 -0.72 -14.07 -6.43
C LEU A 144 -0.29 -15.36 -5.75
N LEU A 145 0.59 -16.13 -6.39
CA LEU A 145 1.22 -17.33 -5.83
C LEU A 145 2.74 -17.23 -5.97
N VAL A 146 3.43 -17.46 -4.86
CA VAL A 146 4.88 -17.36 -4.76
C VAL A 146 5.42 -18.63 -4.12
N GLU A 147 6.54 -19.13 -4.65
CA GLU A 147 7.29 -20.26 -4.11
C GLU A 147 8.58 -19.75 -3.46
N PRO A 148 8.85 -20.06 -2.17
CA PRO A 148 10.13 -19.76 -1.58
C PRO A 148 11.20 -20.68 -2.16
N ALA A 149 12.33 -20.12 -2.56
CA ALA A 149 13.49 -20.86 -3.04
C ALA A 149 14.78 -20.29 -2.42
N ALA A 150 15.85 -21.08 -2.41
CA ALA A 150 17.11 -20.69 -1.77
C ALA A 150 17.76 -19.46 -2.44
N ASP A 151 17.51 -19.28 -3.74
CA ASP A 151 17.98 -18.20 -4.61
C ASP A 151 17.06 -16.96 -4.62
N GLY A 152 15.89 -17.01 -3.97
CA GLY A 152 14.92 -15.93 -3.98
C GLY A 152 13.49 -16.44 -3.84
N LYS A 153 12.50 -15.55 -3.83
CA LYS A 153 11.09 -15.98 -3.91
C LYS A 153 10.60 -15.91 -5.36
N LYS A 154 10.20 -17.06 -5.90
CA LYS A 154 9.81 -17.24 -7.30
C LYS A 154 8.33 -16.93 -7.47
N ILE A 155 8.01 -15.88 -8.23
CA ILE A 155 6.60 -15.59 -8.56
C ILE A 155 6.14 -16.65 -9.57
N ARG A 156 5.18 -17.49 -9.16
CA ARG A 156 4.64 -18.57 -10.01
C ARG A 156 3.40 -18.14 -10.75
N VAL A 157 2.52 -17.38 -10.09
CA VAL A 157 1.28 -16.88 -10.67
C VAL A 157 1.06 -15.44 -10.25
N GLN A 158 0.71 -14.60 -11.21
CA GLN A 158 0.27 -13.24 -11.00
C GLN A 158 -0.90 -12.98 -11.96
N ALA A 159 -2.13 -13.21 -11.48
CA ALA A 159 -3.34 -13.21 -12.28
C ALA A 159 -4.40 -12.28 -11.69
N ASP A 160 -5.23 -11.70 -12.54
CA ASP A 160 -6.42 -10.95 -12.17
C ASP A 160 -7.39 -10.90 -13.37
N ASN A 161 -8.66 -10.56 -13.14
CA ASN A 161 -9.68 -10.45 -14.18
C ASN A 161 -9.96 -8.99 -14.63
N LEU A 162 -9.14 -8.02 -14.22
CA LEU A 162 -9.29 -6.62 -14.62
C LEU A 162 -8.88 -6.48 -16.10
N GLY A 163 -9.79 -6.03 -16.96
CA GLY A 163 -9.52 -5.81 -18.39
C GLY A 163 -8.61 -4.60 -18.71
N SER A 164 -7.56 -4.37 -17.93
CA SER A 164 -6.63 -3.22 -18.04
C SER A 164 -5.17 -3.66 -17.92
N PRO A 165 -4.20 -2.93 -18.52
CA PRO A 165 -2.76 -3.18 -18.34
C PRO A 165 -2.28 -3.09 -16.89
N LEU A 166 -3.06 -2.46 -16.00
CA LEU A 166 -2.77 -2.34 -14.58
C LEU A 166 -2.76 -3.73 -13.90
N ASP A 167 -1.67 -4.06 -13.20
CA ASP A 167 -1.61 -5.19 -12.27
C ASP A 167 -2.23 -4.79 -10.92
N PHE A 168 -3.34 -5.43 -10.59
CA PHE A 168 -4.07 -5.14 -9.36
C PHE A 168 -3.26 -5.47 -8.09
N ASN A 169 -2.37 -6.47 -8.13
CA ASN A 169 -1.62 -6.93 -6.96
C ASN A 169 -0.45 -6.00 -6.58
N LYS A 170 0.23 -5.40 -7.57
CA LYS A 170 1.39 -4.51 -7.38
C LYS A 170 1.01 -3.03 -7.37
N SER A 171 0.04 -2.62 -8.19
CA SER A 171 -0.15 -1.21 -8.50
C SER A 171 -1.25 -0.52 -7.71
N VAL A 172 -2.06 -1.26 -6.94
CA VAL A 172 -3.19 -0.71 -6.19
C VAL A 172 -2.92 -0.72 -4.68
N LYS A 173 -3.20 0.40 -4.01
CA LYS A 173 -3.23 0.51 -2.54
C LYS A 173 -4.69 0.44 -2.08
N LEU A 174 -4.99 -0.49 -1.18
CA LEU A 174 -6.34 -0.79 -0.71
C LEU A 174 -6.41 -0.78 0.81
N GLU A 175 -7.57 -0.40 1.34
CA GLU A 175 -7.93 -0.67 2.73
C GLU A 175 -8.34 -2.15 2.85
N LEU A 176 -7.33 -3.01 2.99
CA LEU A 176 -7.50 -4.48 2.98
C LEU A 176 -8.20 -5.03 4.24
N GLY A 177 -8.45 -4.18 5.24
CA GLY A 177 -9.14 -4.51 6.48
C GLY A 177 -8.32 -5.38 7.43
N SER A 178 -8.93 -6.48 7.91
CA SER A 178 -8.38 -7.37 8.95
C SER A 178 -7.01 -8.06 8.69
N PRO A 179 -6.39 -8.12 7.49
CA PRO A 179 -5.00 -8.55 7.36
C PRO A 179 -4.02 -7.58 8.04
N ALA A 180 -4.43 -6.35 8.37
CA ALA A 180 -3.69 -5.46 9.26
C ALA A 180 -3.45 -6.04 10.66
N LYS A 181 -4.30 -6.97 11.11
CA LYS A 181 -4.12 -7.68 12.38
C LYS A 181 -2.86 -8.54 12.35
N LEU A 182 -2.52 -9.15 11.20
CA LEU A 182 -1.28 -9.91 11.03
C LEU A 182 -0.06 -9.00 11.19
N ARG A 183 -0.09 -7.81 10.59
CA ARG A 183 0.97 -6.79 10.73
C ARG A 183 1.14 -6.33 12.18
N THR A 184 0.01 -6.13 12.87
CA THR A 184 -0.03 -5.74 14.27
C THR A 184 0.53 -6.84 15.17
N VAL A 185 0.16 -8.11 14.97
CA VAL A 185 0.75 -9.25 15.70
C VAL A 185 2.25 -9.35 15.40
N ALA A 186 2.68 -9.22 14.13
CA ALA A 186 4.09 -9.32 13.78
C ALA A 186 4.93 -8.27 14.52
N HIS A 187 4.50 -7.00 14.49
CA HIS A 187 5.15 -5.93 15.24
C HIS A 187 5.14 -6.19 16.75
N TYR A 188 3.98 -6.57 17.30
CA TYR A 188 3.89 -6.91 18.72
C TYR A 188 4.86 -8.02 19.13
N MET A 189 4.88 -9.13 18.40
CA MET A 189 5.72 -10.28 18.72
C MET A 189 7.21 -9.98 18.54
N GLU A 190 7.57 -9.15 17.57
CA GLU A 190 8.92 -8.63 17.41
C GLU A 190 9.37 -7.83 18.64
N LEU A 191 8.55 -6.88 19.11
CA LEU A 191 8.84 -6.13 20.34
C LEU A 191 8.93 -7.03 21.58
N MET A 192 8.10 -8.07 21.66
CA MET A 192 8.19 -9.04 22.76
C MET A 192 9.51 -9.81 22.71
N GLY A 193 10.01 -10.15 21.52
CA GLY A 193 11.34 -10.74 21.35
C GLY A 193 12.47 -9.79 21.75
N GLU A 194 12.38 -8.51 21.36
CA GLU A 194 13.32 -7.45 21.77
C GLU A 194 13.33 -7.27 23.29
N LEU A 195 12.14 -7.15 23.90
CA LEU A 195 11.99 -7.04 25.37
C LEU A 195 12.53 -8.26 26.10
N HIS A 196 12.31 -9.48 25.59
CA HIS A 196 12.90 -10.67 26.18
C HIS A 196 14.43 -10.59 26.15
N LYS A 197 15.01 -10.26 24.99
CA LYS A 197 16.46 -10.12 24.83
C LYS A 197 17.06 -9.09 25.79
N ASP A 198 16.41 -7.95 25.96
CA ASP A 198 16.91 -6.84 26.78
C ASP A 198 16.76 -7.12 28.29
N LEU A 199 15.70 -7.81 28.69
CA LEU A 199 15.36 -8.02 30.10
C LEU A 199 15.89 -9.35 30.65
N PHE A 200 16.08 -10.37 29.82
CA PHE A 200 16.56 -11.70 30.23
C PHE A 200 17.90 -11.68 30.99
N PRO A 201 18.88 -10.82 30.65
CA PRO A 201 20.15 -10.74 31.40
C PRO A 201 20.03 -10.08 32.79
N LEU A 202 18.95 -9.34 33.05
CA LEU A 202 18.79 -8.60 34.31
C LEU A 202 18.60 -9.53 35.51
N ASP A 203 19.01 -9.07 36.68
CA ASP A 203 18.75 -9.76 37.94
C ASP A 203 17.34 -9.45 38.49
N ALA A 204 17.00 -10.04 39.64
CA ALA A 204 15.67 -9.88 40.22
C ALA A 204 15.38 -8.43 40.62
N GLU A 205 16.40 -7.67 41.03
CA GLU A 205 16.27 -6.26 41.37
C GLU A 205 16.06 -5.41 40.12
N GLY A 206 16.88 -5.60 39.07
CA GLY A 206 16.72 -4.92 37.79
C GLY A 206 15.36 -5.19 37.13
N LEU A 207 14.88 -6.44 37.19
CA LEU A 207 13.55 -6.80 36.69
C LEU A 207 12.43 -6.14 37.51
N ARG A 208 12.53 -6.11 38.84
CA ARG A 208 11.55 -5.45 39.71
C ARG A 208 11.51 -3.95 39.43
N ASN A 209 12.66 -3.29 39.40
CA ASN A 209 12.78 -1.86 39.10
C ASN A 209 12.18 -1.54 37.72
N THR A 210 12.43 -2.38 36.72
CA THR A 210 11.85 -2.20 35.38
C THR A 210 10.32 -2.36 35.39
N ALA A 211 9.80 -3.38 36.09
CA ALA A 211 8.36 -3.62 36.19
C ALA A 211 7.61 -2.46 36.87
N GLU A 212 8.24 -1.81 37.85
CA GLU A 212 7.67 -0.67 38.59
C GLU A 212 7.76 0.65 37.80
N GLN A 213 8.91 0.92 37.18
CA GLN A 213 9.22 2.22 36.58
C GLN A 213 8.83 2.35 35.10
N ALA A 214 8.65 1.25 34.37
CA ALA A 214 8.31 1.31 32.96
C ALA A 214 7.04 2.15 32.70
N ARG A 215 7.01 2.90 31.59
CA ARG A 215 5.89 3.80 31.25
C ARG A 215 4.89 3.19 30.27
N ASP A 216 5.12 1.93 29.88
CA ASP A 216 4.28 1.21 28.93
C ASP A 216 3.90 -0.19 29.45
N PRO A 217 2.70 -0.71 29.11
CA PRO A 217 2.24 -2.01 29.61
C PRO A 217 3.06 -3.21 29.14
N LEU A 218 3.71 -3.15 27.97
CA LEU A 218 4.43 -4.27 27.38
C LEU A 218 5.72 -4.55 28.16
N THR A 219 6.51 -3.51 28.41
CA THR A 219 7.74 -3.57 29.19
C THR A 219 7.45 -4.02 30.63
N LYS A 220 6.39 -3.47 31.26
CA LYS A 220 5.94 -3.90 32.60
C LYS A 220 5.62 -5.39 32.64
N TRP A 221 4.82 -5.85 31.68
CA TRP A 221 4.41 -7.25 31.61
C TRP A 221 5.60 -8.18 31.38
N ALA A 222 6.50 -7.83 30.46
CA ALA A 222 7.69 -8.64 30.14
C ALA A 222 8.61 -8.79 31.36
N ALA A 223 8.90 -7.69 32.06
CA ALA A 223 9.70 -7.69 33.27
C ALA A 223 9.06 -8.52 34.39
N ALA A 224 7.75 -8.36 34.62
CA ALA A 224 7.02 -9.14 35.62
C ALA A 224 7.02 -10.65 35.33
N VAL A 225 6.88 -11.05 34.06
CA VAL A 225 6.91 -12.47 33.65
C VAL A 225 8.29 -13.09 33.87
N LEU A 226 9.36 -12.37 33.52
CA LEU A 226 10.73 -12.83 33.74
C LEU A 226 11.11 -12.82 35.22
N LEU A 227 10.54 -11.92 36.04
CA LEU A 227 10.71 -11.93 37.49
C LEU A 227 10.10 -13.19 38.12
N GLN A 228 8.94 -13.63 37.62
CA GLN A 228 8.30 -14.87 38.07
C GLN A 228 9.06 -16.13 37.64
N ASN A 229 9.70 -16.12 36.47
CA ASN A 229 10.54 -17.22 35.99
C ASN A 229 11.75 -16.69 35.21
N LYS A 230 12.87 -16.50 35.92
CA LYS A 230 14.10 -15.92 35.37
C LYS A 230 14.74 -16.76 34.25
N LYS A 231 14.49 -18.07 34.23
CA LYS A 231 15.07 -19.00 33.22
C LYS A 231 14.12 -19.26 32.05
N LEU A 232 13.07 -18.44 31.87
CA LEU A 232 12.11 -18.62 30.80
C LEU A 232 12.73 -18.29 29.44
N ALA A 233 12.96 -19.33 28.62
CA ALA A 233 13.45 -19.19 27.25
C ALA A 233 12.47 -18.39 26.35
N LEU A 234 12.95 -17.98 25.18
CA LEU A 234 12.22 -17.09 24.28
C LEU A 234 10.90 -17.69 23.79
N GLU A 235 10.89 -18.93 23.30
CA GLU A 235 9.68 -19.59 22.77
C GLU A 235 8.55 -19.68 23.80
N PRO A 236 8.75 -20.22 25.03
CA PRO A 236 7.69 -20.24 26.02
C PRO A 236 7.30 -18.83 26.50
N PHE A 237 8.20 -17.85 26.45
CA PHE A 237 7.86 -16.44 26.69
C PHE A 237 6.93 -15.88 25.60
N LEU A 238 7.22 -16.13 24.33
CA LEU A 238 6.38 -15.72 23.19
C LEU A 238 5.02 -16.43 23.20
N GLU A 239 4.95 -17.69 23.62
CA GLU A 239 3.68 -18.41 23.81
C GLU A 239 2.82 -17.76 24.92
N ARG A 240 3.44 -17.30 26.02
CA ARG A 240 2.76 -16.50 27.05
C ARG A 240 2.30 -15.14 26.49
N ALA A 241 3.13 -14.51 25.66
CA ALA A 241 2.79 -13.24 25.02
C ALA A 241 1.56 -13.37 24.10
N MET A 242 1.43 -14.47 23.37
CA MET A 242 0.25 -14.83 22.56
C MET A 242 -0.99 -15.23 23.41
N ASN A 243 -0.80 -15.50 24.70
CA ASN A 243 -1.86 -15.82 25.66
C ASN A 243 -2.31 -14.62 26.50
N ARG A 244 -1.70 -13.44 26.33
CA ARG A 244 -2.18 -12.22 26.98
C ARG A 244 -3.63 -11.96 26.60
N ARG A 245 -4.40 -11.56 27.61
CA ARG A 245 -5.85 -11.46 27.53
C ARG A 245 -6.27 -10.00 27.40
N TYR A 246 -7.24 -9.76 26.51
CA TYR A 246 -7.76 -8.43 26.24
C TYR A 246 -9.29 -8.47 26.22
N SER A 247 -9.91 -7.39 26.71
CA SER A 247 -11.34 -7.20 26.55
C SER A 247 -11.68 -6.96 25.08
N ALA A 248 -12.73 -7.62 24.61
CA ALA A 248 -13.34 -7.35 23.32
C ALA A 248 -14.51 -6.34 23.42
N SER A 249 -14.72 -5.70 24.57
CA SER A 249 -15.83 -4.77 24.77
C SER A 249 -15.75 -3.51 23.90
N PRO A 250 -16.85 -3.13 23.23
CA PRO A 250 -16.94 -1.90 22.43
C PRO A 250 -17.33 -0.66 23.25
N TRP A 251 -17.54 -0.78 24.57
CA TRP A 251 -18.06 0.31 25.41
C TRP A 251 -17.00 1.33 25.85
N GLU A 252 -15.74 1.07 25.51
CA GLU A 252 -14.65 2.01 25.73
C GLU A 252 -14.54 2.99 24.56
N GLN A 253 -14.43 4.28 24.87
CA GLN A 253 -14.11 5.31 23.90
C GLN A 253 -12.59 5.52 23.83
N PHE A 254 -12.06 5.70 22.62
CA PHE A 254 -10.62 5.84 22.38
C PHE A 254 -10.32 7.19 21.75
N TYR A 255 -9.52 8.01 22.43
CA TYR A 255 -8.96 9.21 21.79
C TYR A 255 -7.76 8.79 20.93
N THR A 256 -7.89 8.89 19.62
CA THR A 256 -6.91 8.44 18.61
C THR A 256 -7.22 9.10 17.26
N GLY A 257 -6.26 9.24 16.35
CA GLY A 257 -6.52 9.84 15.02
C GLY A 257 -6.92 11.32 15.07
N GLY A 258 -6.64 12.00 16.19
CA GLY A 258 -7.03 13.40 16.43
C GLY A 258 -8.46 13.61 16.94
N GLY A 259 -9.19 12.53 17.25
CA GLY A 259 -10.58 12.62 17.71
C GLY A 259 -10.97 11.50 18.67
N MET A 260 -12.24 11.51 19.10
CA MET A 260 -12.80 10.40 19.86
C MET A 260 -13.38 9.36 18.90
N HIS A 261 -12.98 8.11 19.06
CA HIS A 261 -13.43 6.98 18.26
C HIS A 261 -14.10 5.94 19.15
N THR A 262 -15.14 5.31 18.62
CA THR A 262 -15.69 4.05 19.09
C THR A 262 -15.44 2.98 18.04
N PHE A 263 -15.24 1.74 18.46
CA PHE A 263 -15.02 0.61 17.57
C PHE A 263 -16.00 -0.50 17.90
N GLU A 264 -16.34 -1.33 16.92
CA GLU A 264 -17.21 -2.48 17.08
C GLU A 264 -16.56 -3.78 16.57
N ASN A 265 -16.98 -4.91 17.12
CA ASN A 265 -16.65 -6.22 16.57
C ASN A 265 -17.63 -6.60 15.46
N PHE A 266 -17.13 -7.36 14.49
CA PHE A 266 -17.98 -7.94 13.46
C PHE A 266 -19.01 -8.93 14.06
N ASP A 267 -18.58 -9.80 14.97
CA ASP A 267 -19.46 -10.68 15.73
C ASP A 267 -19.77 -10.06 17.09
N LYS A 268 -21.04 -9.71 17.32
CA LYS A 268 -21.50 -9.09 18.56
C LYS A 268 -21.39 -10.03 19.77
N SER A 269 -21.34 -11.35 19.57
CA SER A 269 -21.13 -12.31 20.66
C SER A 269 -19.75 -12.16 21.32
N ASP A 270 -18.79 -11.51 20.64
CA ASP A 270 -17.49 -11.22 21.23
C ASP A 270 -17.51 -10.04 22.21
N ASN A 271 -18.55 -9.18 22.20
CA ASN A 271 -18.56 -7.91 22.93
C ASN A 271 -18.40 -8.04 24.46
N GLU A 272 -18.72 -9.19 25.04
CA GLU A 272 -18.61 -9.42 26.49
C GLU A 272 -17.39 -10.27 26.87
N ARG A 273 -16.59 -10.70 25.88
CA ARG A 273 -15.52 -11.68 26.09
C ARG A 273 -14.19 -11.01 26.44
N ILE A 274 -13.41 -11.73 27.25
CA ILE A 274 -11.98 -11.46 27.46
C ILE A 274 -11.19 -12.61 26.84
N LEU A 275 -10.47 -12.31 25.76
CA LEU A 275 -9.89 -13.32 24.89
C LEU A 275 -8.36 -13.31 24.97
N PRO A 276 -7.70 -14.48 24.97
CA PRO A 276 -6.30 -14.59 24.60
C PRO A 276 -6.06 -13.99 23.20
N LEU A 277 -4.92 -13.33 23.00
CA LEU A 277 -4.57 -12.75 21.70
C LEU A 277 -4.61 -13.77 20.55
N ARG A 278 -4.18 -15.02 20.79
CA ARG A 278 -4.29 -16.10 19.81
C ARG A 278 -5.72 -16.38 19.34
N ASP A 279 -6.68 -16.38 20.27
CA ASP A 279 -8.09 -16.64 19.95
C ASP A 279 -8.71 -15.45 19.23
N ALA A 280 -8.37 -14.23 19.66
CA ALA A 280 -8.78 -13.00 18.99
C ALA A 280 -8.20 -12.91 17.56
N PHE A 281 -6.97 -13.39 17.34
CA PHE A 281 -6.38 -13.46 16.00
C PHE A 281 -7.11 -14.50 15.12
N ARG A 282 -7.37 -15.71 15.67
CA ARG A 282 -8.15 -16.77 15.02
C ARG A 282 -9.54 -16.30 14.58
N ASN A 283 -10.25 -15.65 15.50
CA ASN A 283 -11.62 -15.19 15.32
C ASN A 283 -11.71 -13.81 14.63
N SER A 284 -10.58 -13.13 14.47
CA SER A 284 -10.49 -11.78 13.90
C SER A 284 -11.28 -10.73 14.71
N THR A 285 -11.27 -10.80 16.05
CA THR A 285 -12.00 -9.89 16.95
C THR A 285 -11.37 -8.50 16.97
N ASN A 286 -12.10 -7.45 16.56
CA ASN A 286 -11.53 -6.10 16.32
C ASN A 286 -10.99 -5.42 17.58
N LEU A 287 -11.76 -5.43 18.66
CA LEU A 287 -11.48 -4.60 19.84
C LEU A 287 -10.21 -5.02 20.60
N VAL A 288 -9.84 -6.30 20.51
CA VAL A 288 -8.54 -6.78 21.03
C VAL A 288 -7.38 -6.14 20.29
N PHE A 289 -7.49 -5.98 18.95
CA PHE A 289 -6.44 -5.37 18.14
C PHE A 289 -6.35 -3.86 18.30
N ILE A 290 -7.47 -3.17 18.54
CA ILE A 290 -7.48 -1.75 18.92
C ILE A 290 -6.68 -1.55 20.22
N ARG A 291 -6.93 -2.40 21.22
CA ARG A 291 -6.21 -2.35 22.51
C ARG A 291 -4.74 -2.76 22.38
N LEU A 292 -4.43 -3.76 21.56
CA LEU A 292 -3.05 -4.14 21.25
C LEU A 292 -2.29 -2.99 20.58
N MET A 293 -2.90 -2.33 19.60
CA MET A 293 -2.31 -1.17 18.92
C MET A 293 -2.10 0.01 19.87
N ARG A 294 -3.02 0.24 20.81
CA ARG A 294 -2.81 1.21 21.89
C ARG A 294 -1.57 0.88 22.72
N GLU A 295 -1.36 -0.38 23.08
CA GLU A 295 -0.15 -0.79 23.80
C GLU A 295 1.13 -0.60 22.98
N LEU A 296 1.10 -0.85 21.66
CA LEU A 296 2.21 -0.52 20.76
C LEU A 296 2.49 0.98 20.75
N VAL A 297 1.45 1.81 20.66
CA VAL A 297 1.60 3.27 20.74
C VAL A 297 2.18 3.69 22.09
N TYR A 298 1.76 3.09 23.20
CA TYR A 298 2.34 3.36 24.52
C TYR A 298 3.81 2.95 24.60
N TYR A 299 4.18 1.79 24.03
CA TYR A 299 5.57 1.34 23.97
C TYR A 299 6.48 2.33 23.23
N HIS A 300 6.03 2.81 22.07
CA HIS A 300 6.79 3.77 21.26
C HIS A 300 6.78 5.18 21.86
N ARG A 301 5.67 5.59 22.47
CA ARG A 301 5.56 6.84 23.26
C ARG A 301 6.56 6.87 24.42
N ALA A 302 6.71 5.75 25.13
CA ALA A 302 7.64 5.65 26.26
C ALA A 302 9.12 5.77 25.84
N ARG A 303 9.41 5.66 24.54
CA ARG A 303 10.75 5.73 23.94
C ARG A 303 10.99 7.00 23.13
N LEU A 304 10.11 7.99 23.24
CA LEU A 304 10.39 9.35 22.76
C LEU A 304 11.55 9.96 23.56
N ASP A 305 12.22 10.95 22.99
CA ASP A 305 13.34 11.68 23.62
C ASP A 305 12.87 12.62 24.76
N TYR A 306 11.59 12.55 25.14
CA TYR A 306 10.98 13.30 26.22
C TYR A 306 9.91 12.48 26.94
N ASN A 307 9.54 12.92 28.14
CA ASN A 307 8.42 12.35 28.89
C ASN A 307 7.09 12.94 28.41
N ALA A 308 6.33 12.17 27.63
CA ALA A 308 5.02 12.60 27.12
C ALA A 308 4.00 12.87 28.24
N ASP A 309 4.05 12.15 29.36
CA ASP A 309 3.11 12.39 30.46
C ASP A 309 3.42 13.72 31.17
N GLU A 310 4.70 14.03 31.34
CA GLU A 310 5.15 15.32 31.89
C GLU A 310 4.81 16.50 30.95
N LEU A 311 5.04 16.33 29.64
CA LEU A 311 4.67 17.32 28.62
C LEU A 311 3.16 17.68 28.68
N LEU A 312 2.32 16.67 28.89
CA LEU A 312 0.86 16.84 28.97
C LEU A 312 0.43 17.43 30.32
N ALA A 313 1.09 17.05 31.42
CA ALA A 313 0.71 17.44 32.78
C ALA A 313 1.19 18.84 33.17
N ASN A 314 2.40 19.25 32.75
CA ASN A 314 3.06 20.49 33.20
C ASN A 314 2.92 21.62 32.16
N PRO A 315 2.13 22.69 32.43
CA PRO A 315 1.99 23.84 31.55
C PRO A 315 3.29 24.65 31.36
N GLU A 316 4.18 24.64 32.36
CA GLU A 316 5.45 25.37 32.34
C GLU A 316 6.57 24.63 31.60
N ASN A 317 6.30 23.45 31.07
CA ASN A 317 7.27 22.72 30.28
C ASN A 317 7.62 23.50 28.99
N GLU A 318 8.88 23.88 28.81
CA GLU A 318 9.32 24.67 27.65
C GLU A 318 9.10 23.94 26.31
N ARG A 319 9.25 22.62 26.29
CA ARG A 319 8.94 21.81 25.09
C ARG A 319 7.45 21.84 24.78
N ARG A 320 6.57 21.88 25.80
CA ARG A 320 5.11 22.04 25.60
C ARG A 320 4.81 23.36 24.93
N LYS A 321 5.37 24.48 25.42
CA LYS A 321 5.16 25.82 24.85
C LYS A 321 5.60 25.88 23.38
N LYS A 322 6.82 25.38 23.09
CA LYS A 322 7.34 25.28 21.72
C LYS A 322 6.47 24.41 20.82
N MET A 323 6.08 23.22 21.28
CA MET A 323 5.25 22.31 20.49
C MET A 323 3.86 22.89 20.20
N LEU A 324 3.26 23.63 21.14
CA LEU A 324 1.98 24.32 20.91
C LEU A 324 2.10 25.44 19.87
N GLN A 325 3.22 26.15 19.82
CA GLN A 325 3.48 27.16 18.78
C GLN A 325 3.63 26.49 17.40
N GLU A 326 4.42 25.42 17.30
CA GLU A 326 4.55 24.63 16.07
C GLU A 326 3.18 24.11 15.59
N LEU A 327 2.37 23.57 16.50
CA LEU A 327 1.02 23.09 16.20
C LEU A 327 0.08 24.21 15.74
N ALA A 328 0.16 25.40 16.36
CA ALA A 328 -0.61 26.56 15.95
C ALA A 328 -0.23 27.02 14.53
N ASP A 329 1.06 26.96 14.19
CA ASP A 329 1.56 27.28 12.85
C ASP A 329 1.16 26.24 11.80
N GLU A 330 1.21 24.95 12.14
CA GLU A 330 0.73 23.86 11.29
C GLU A 330 -0.77 24.00 10.98
N ASP A 331 -1.60 24.20 12.02
CA ASP A 331 -3.04 24.42 11.89
C ASP A 331 -3.32 25.65 11.00
N SER A 332 -2.60 26.74 11.25
CA SER A 332 -2.73 27.98 10.49
C SER A 332 -2.37 27.79 9.02
N SER A 333 -1.27 27.11 8.72
CA SER A 333 -0.85 26.80 7.35
C SER A 333 -1.89 25.94 6.64
N ALA A 334 -2.48 24.96 7.31
CA ALA A 334 -3.49 24.09 6.72
C ALA A 334 -4.80 24.83 6.41
N ILE A 335 -5.22 25.75 7.27
CA ILE A 335 -6.38 26.63 7.02
C ILE A 335 -6.09 27.56 5.83
N LEU A 336 -4.95 28.25 5.83
CA LEU A 336 -4.56 29.16 4.75
C LEU A 336 -4.44 28.45 3.41
N ARG A 337 -3.89 27.22 3.35
CA ARG A 337 -3.81 26.45 2.09
C ARG A 337 -5.20 26.16 1.51
N ARG A 338 -6.16 25.78 2.37
CA ARG A 338 -7.54 25.53 1.95
C ARG A 338 -8.22 26.81 1.47
N ALA A 339 -8.03 27.92 2.18
CA ALA A 339 -8.53 29.23 1.78
C ALA A 339 -7.91 29.68 0.44
N PHE A 340 -6.60 29.55 0.28
CA PHE A 340 -5.87 29.84 -0.96
C PHE A 340 -6.45 29.07 -2.15
N GLN A 341 -6.63 27.75 -2.01
CA GLN A 341 -7.25 26.93 -3.06
C GLN A 341 -8.71 27.34 -3.34
N SER A 342 -9.41 27.84 -2.33
CA SER A 342 -10.81 28.23 -2.43
C SER A 342 -11.01 29.60 -3.08
N TYR A 343 -10.04 30.51 -3.04
CA TYR A 343 -10.18 31.88 -3.58
C TYR A 343 -9.30 32.18 -4.79
N ARG A 344 -8.23 31.42 -5.05
CA ARG A 344 -7.37 31.62 -6.21
C ARG A 344 -8.18 31.60 -7.51
N GLY A 345 -8.03 32.64 -8.32
CA GLY A 345 -8.71 32.78 -9.62
C GLY A 345 -10.14 33.33 -9.54
N GLN A 346 -10.61 33.77 -8.37
CA GLN A 346 -11.90 34.46 -8.22
C GLN A 346 -11.76 35.97 -8.28
N THR A 347 -12.82 36.64 -8.73
CA THR A 347 -12.94 38.11 -8.66
C THR A 347 -13.34 38.56 -7.26
N ALA A 348 -13.17 39.85 -6.98
CA ALA A 348 -13.58 40.45 -5.71
C ALA A 348 -15.06 40.20 -5.37
N GLU A 349 -15.93 40.27 -6.39
CA GLU A 349 -17.38 40.06 -6.28
C GLU A 349 -17.69 38.60 -5.96
N GLN A 350 -17.00 37.66 -6.63
CA GLN A 350 -17.17 36.23 -6.38
C GLN A 350 -16.74 35.83 -4.96
N ILE A 351 -15.66 36.43 -4.45
CA ILE A 351 -15.18 36.22 -3.08
C ILE A 351 -16.21 36.74 -2.06
N ALA A 352 -16.73 37.95 -2.26
CA ALA A 352 -17.76 38.54 -1.40
C ALA A 352 -19.03 37.68 -1.41
N ALA A 353 -19.53 37.31 -2.60
CA ALA A 353 -20.70 36.44 -2.73
C ALA A 353 -20.52 35.08 -2.03
N ARG A 354 -19.32 34.47 -2.14
CA ARG A 354 -19.01 33.21 -1.44
C ARG A 354 -19.09 33.34 0.08
N LEU A 355 -18.57 34.42 0.64
CA LEU A 355 -18.58 34.66 2.09
C LEU A 355 -19.98 35.00 2.63
N LEU A 356 -20.81 35.63 1.80
CA LEU A 356 -22.20 35.92 2.14
C LEU A 356 -23.08 34.66 2.05
N GLY A 357 -22.82 33.78 1.09
CA GLY A 357 -23.59 32.54 0.91
C GLY A 357 -25.09 32.79 0.73
N THR A 358 -25.94 31.87 1.21
CA THR A 358 -27.41 32.03 1.25
C THR A 358 -27.89 32.55 2.61
N LYS A 359 -27.07 33.33 3.33
CA LYS A 359 -27.37 33.74 4.71
C LYS A 359 -28.50 34.77 4.76
N THR A 360 -29.33 34.69 5.81
CA THR A 360 -30.22 35.78 6.23
C THR A 360 -29.40 36.97 6.76
N ASN A 361 -29.87 38.20 6.54
CA ASN A 361 -29.22 39.48 6.91
C ASN A 361 -27.93 39.78 6.14
N VAL A 362 -28.02 39.90 4.82
CA VAL A 362 -26.89 40.18 3.92
C VAL A 362 -26.27 41.55 4.23
N GLU A 363 -27.10 42.53 4.55
CA GLU A 363 -26.71 43.90 4.92
C GLU A 363 -25.78 43.92 6.15
N ARG A 364 -26.11 43.15 7.18
CA ARG A 364 -25.27 43.01 8.37
C ARG A 364 -23.91 42.42 8.03
N HIS A 365 -23.88 41.35 7.24
CA HIS A 365 -22.63 40.66 6.90
C HIS A 365 -21.75 41.51 5.98
N LEU A 366 -22.34 42.26 5.04
CA LEU A 366 -21.63 43.22 4.20
C LEU A 366 -20.99 44.34 5.01
N ALA A 367 -21.68 44.90 6.00
CA ALA A 367 -21.10 45.88 6.92
C ALA A 367 -19.91 45.30 7.69
N ILE A 368 -20.04 44.08 8.22
CA ILE A 368 -18.96 43.43 8.94
C ILE A 368 -17.75 43.18 8.02
N LEU A 369 -17.96 42.69 6.79
CA LEU A 369 -16.88 42.51 5.80
C LEU A 369 -16.18 43.82 5.44
N PHE A 370 -16.94 44.91 5.30
CA PHE A 370 -16.41 46.24 5.01
C PHE A 370 -15.37 46.68 6.04
N PHE A 371 -15.69 46.55 7.33
CA PHE A 371 -14.76 46.89 8.41
C PHE A 371 -13.65 45.85 8.59
N ALA A 372 -13.94 44.56 8.44
CA ALA A 372 -12.94 43.49 8.54
C ALA A 372 -11.81 43.64 7.51
N TRP A 373 -12.15 44.07 6.30
CA TRP A 373 -11.20 44.30 5.20
C TRP A 373 -10.70 45.75 5.10
N LYS A 374 -11.11 46.62 6.02
CA LYS A 374 -10.71 48.03 6.08
C LYS A 374 -10.95 48.77 4.75
N LEU A 375 -12.15 48.63 4.17
CA LEU A 375 -12.48 49.21 2.86
C LEU A 375 -12.74 50.73 2.91
N GLY A 376 -13.01 51.28 4.08
CA GLY A 376 -13.25 52.70 4.32
C GLY A 376 -13.51 52.97 5.81
N ASN A 377 -13.78 54.23 6.16
CA ASN A 377 -13.93 54.67 7.55
C ASN A 377 -15.07 55.68 7.77
N ASP A 378 -15.95 55.85 6.79
CA ASP A 378 -17.08 56.80 6.84
C ASP A 378 -18.37 56.16 6.30
N GLU A 379 -19.52 56.77 6.62
CA GLU A 379 -20.84 56.24 6.23
C GLU A 379 -21.06 56.29 4.71
N ALA A 380 -20.47 57.24 3.99
CA ALA A 380 -20.65 57.36 2.54
C ALA A 380 -19.94 56.24 1.78
N THR A 381 -18.72 55.86 2.20
CA THR A 381 -18.01 54.71 1.63
C THR A 381 -18.70 53.38 1.96
N LEU A 382 -19.31 53.26 3.14
CA LEU A 382 -20.14 52.11 3.49
C LEU A 382 -21.42 52.04 2.63
N ALA A 383 -22.10 53.17 2.41
CA ALA A 383 -23.27 53.23 1.53
C ALA A 383 -22.93 52.85 0.07
N ALA A 384 -21.76 53.29 -0.42
CA ALA A 384 -21.27 52.90 -1.74
C ALA A 384 -20.97 51.39 -1.84
N TRP A 385 -20.43 50.78 -0.78
CA TRP A 385 -20.19 49.34 -0.70
C TRP A 385 -21.49 48.53 -0.78
N PHE A 386 -22.56 48.99 -0.12
CA PHE A 386 -23.88 48.35 -0.25
C PHE A 386 -24.42 48.40 -1.68
N LYS A 387 -24.37 49.58 -2.31
CA LYS A 387 -24.79 49.75 -3.72
C LYS A 387 -23.98 48.87 -4.68
N GLN A 388 -22.66 48.77 -4.47
CA GLN A 388 -21.78 47.90 -5.28
C GLN A 388 -22.18 46.42 -5.19
N ASN A 389 -22.69 45.98 -4.03
CA ASN A 389 -23.15 44.61 -3.80
C ASN A 389 -24.66 44.45 -4.01
N GLN A 390 -25.32 45.39 -4.69
CA GLN A 390 -26.74 45.36 -5.04
C GLN A 390 -27.68 45.27 -3.82
N VAL A 391 -27.29 45.91 -2.71
CA VAL A 391 -28.11 46.03 -1.50
C VAL A 391 -28.49 47.50 -1.32
N GLU A 392 -29.79 47.81 -1.38
CA GLU A 392 -30.31 49.15 -1.14
C GLU A 392 -30.79 49.28 0.31
N LEU A 393 -30.31 50.31 1.02
CA LEU A 393 -30.66 50.62 2.41
C LEU A 393 -30.93 52.12 2.53
N ALA A 394 -31.84 52.48 3.44
CA ALA A 394 -32.02 53.87 3.84
C ALA A 394 -30.77 54.39 4.58
N GLU A 395 -30.48 55.69 4.47
CA GLU A 395 -29.31 56.30 5.11
C GLU A 395 -29.27 56.05 6.63
N GLU A 396 -30.44 56.07 7.29
CA GLU A 396 -30.56 55.78 8.72
C GLU A 396 -30.08 54.35 9.09
N ASP A 397 -30.38 53.36 8.24
CA ASP A 397 -29.98 51.97 8.47
C ASP A 397 -28.49 51.75 8.20
N VAL A 398 -27.92 52.47 7.24
CA VAL A 398 -26.46 52.52 7.02
C VAL A 398 -25.77 53.10 8.26
N GLY A 399 -26.27 54.21 8.82
CA GLY A 399 -25.75 54.83 10.04
C GLY A 399 -25.81 53.88 11.26
N LYS A 400 -26.92 53.15 11.44
CA LYS A 400 -27.03 52.13 12.51
C LYS A 400 -25.97 51.03 12.38
N LEU A 401 -25.78 50.50 11.17
CA LEU A 401 -24.77 49.46 10.91
C LEU A 401 -23.34 50.00 11.05
N PHE A 402 -23.10 51.24 10.63
CA PHE A 402 -21.82 51.92 10.82
C PHE A 402 -21.49 52.02 12.31
N GLN A 403 -22.39 52.57 13.13
CA GLN A 403 -22.18 52.69 14.58
C GLN A 403 -21.98 51.34 15.28
N ALA A 404 -22.66 50.29 14.82
CA ALA A 404 -22.54 48.96 15.40
C ALA A 404 -21.18 48.30 15.13
N TYR A 405 -20.56 48.52 13.97
CA TYR A 405 -19.38 47.77 13.52
C TYR A 405 -18.11 48.61 13.32
N ALA A 406 -18.19 49.94 13.26
CA ALA A 406 -17.06 50.88 13.24
C ALA A 406 -16.44 51.06 14.65
N ASN A 407 -16.24 49.96 15.38
CA ASN A 407 -15.72 49.98 16.73
C ASN A 407 -14.22 49.64 16.71
N PRO A 408 -13.32 50.56 17.13
CA PRO A 408 -11.87 50.33 17.10
C PRO A 408 -11.39 49.21 18.03
N ARG A 409 -12.25 48.71 18.94
CA ARG A 409 -11.97 47.55 19.78
C ARG A 409 -12.19 46.22 19.06
N LEU A 410 -12.94 46.20 17.95
CA LEU A 410 -13.17 44.99 17.17
C LEU A 410 -11.92 44.67 16.36
N THR A 411 -11.44 43.43 16.52
CA THR A 411 -10.32 42.88 15.78
C THR A 411 -10.80 41.97 14.66
N LEU A 412 -9.87 41.50 13.82
CA LEU A 412 -10.17 40.47 12.82
C LEU A 412 -10.80 39.21 13.45
N LEU A 413 -10.41 38.84 14.68
CA LEU A 413 -10.98 37.68 15.37
C LEU A 413 -12.46 37.90 15.68
N ASP A 414 -12.82 39.11 16.12
CA ASP A 414 -14.20 39.48 16.44
C ASP A 414 -15.07 39.51 15.18
N TYR A 415 -14.57 40.11 14.09
CA TYR A 415 -15.29 40.12 12.82
C TYR A 415 -15.45 38.71 12.24
N ALA A 416 -14.43 37.86 12.34
CA ALA A 416 -14.53 36.47 11.92
C ALA A 416 -15.56 35.69 12.75
N TYR A 417 -15.60 35.91 14.06
CA TYR A 417 -16.62 35.34 14.95
C TYR A 417 -18.03 35.79 14.55
N LEU A 418 -18.23 37.09 14.34
CA LEU A 418 -19.52 37.66 13.93
C LEU A 418 -20.01 37.10 12.59
N LEU A 419 -19.09 36.78 11.67
CA LEU A 419 -19.41 36.15 10.39
C LEU A 419 -19.44 34.61 10.43
N SER A 420 -19.09 34.00 11.57
CA SER A 420 -18.91 32.54 11.71
C SER A 420 -17.88 31.95 10.73
N PHE A 421 -16.79 32.68 10.47
CA PHE A 421 -15.65 32.22 9.66
C PHE A 421 -14.40 31.98 10.49
N ASN A 422 -13.45 31.24 9.94
CA ASN A 422 -12.11 31.22 10.49
C ASN A 422 -11.40 32.57 10.20
N PRO A 423 -10.71 33.19 11.17
CA PRO A 423 -10.00 34.46 10.95
C PRO A 423 -8.99 34.43 9.79
N LEU A 424 -8.28 33.31 9.61
CA LEU A 424 -7.31 33.16 8.53
C LEU A 424 -7.97 33.03 7.16
N GLU A 425 -9.15 32.43 7.11
CA GLU A 425 -9.96 32.35 5.88
C GLU A 425 -10.49 33.73 5.49
N LEU A 426 -11.04 34.47 6.46
CA LEU A 426 -11.54 35.84 6.25
C LEU A 426 -10.42 36.79 5.79
N TRP A 427 -9.24 36.70 6.42
CA TRP A 427 -8.07 37.48 6.02
C TRP A 427 -7.57 37.09 4.62
N CYS A 428 -7.47 35.79 4.33
CA CYS A 428 -7.06 35.29 3.02
C CYS A 428 -8.00 35.79 1.91
N ALA A 429 -9.31 35.82 2.15
CA ALA A 429 -10.28 36.35 1.22
C ALA A 429 -10.05 37.85 0.95
N GLY A 430 -9.75 38.63 2.00
CA GLY A 430 -9.40 40.05 1.88
C GLY A 430 -8.15 40.30 1.05
N GLU A 431 -7.10 39.49 1.24
CA GLU A 431 -5.87 39.58 0.45
C GLU A 431 -6.13 39.28 -1.04
N PHE A 432 -6.90 38.23 -1.36
CA PHE A 432 -7.24 37.91 -2.75
C PHE A 432 -8.14 38.96 -3.40
N ARG A 433 -9.02 39.60 -2.63
CA ARG A 433 -9.81 40.75 -3.11
C ARG A 433 -8.90 41.90 -3.54
N GLN A 434 -7.84 42.18 -2.79
CA GLN A 434 -6.90 43.26 -3.10
C GLN A 434 -5.94 42.87 -4.24
N GLN A 435 -5.49 41.62 -4.27
CA GLN A 435 -4.52 41.10 -5.22
C GLN A 435 -4.94 39.71 -5.73
N PRO A 436 -5.66 39.63 -6.87
CA PRO A 436 -6.23 38.38 -7.38
C PRO A 436 -5.18 37.31 -7.74
N ASN A 437 -3.96 37.72 -8.06
CA ASN A 437 -2.88 36.86 -8.57
C ASN A 437 -1.81 36.52 -7.52
N LEU A 438 -2.15 36.50 -6.23
CA LEU A 438 -1.22 36.15 -5.16
C LEU A 438 -0.68 34.72 -5.32
N SER A 439 0.64 34.57 -5.20
CA SER A 439 1.28 33.28 -5.02
C SER A 439 1.10 32.77 -3.58
N TRP A 440 1.27 31.46 -3.39
CA TRP A 440 1.22 30.86 -2.06
C TRP A 440 2.30 31.44 -1.13
N GLU A 441 3.51 31.63 -1.66
CA GLU A 441 4.67 32.16 -0.94
C GLU A 441 4.41 33.58 -0.43
N GLN A 442 3.84 34.44 -1.28
CA GLN A 442 3.49 35.82 -0.90
C GLN A 442 2.39 35.87 0.16
N LEU A 443 1.29 35.11 -0.04
CA LEU A 443 0.20 35.05 0.91
C LEU A 443 0.70 34.54 2.28
N TYR A 444 1.45 33.44 2.28
CA TYR A 444 1.96 32.85 3.51
C TYR A 444 2.95 33.79 4.23
N GLY A 445 3.84 34.48 3.48
CA GLY A 445 4.76 35.47 4.03
C GLY A 445 4.05 36.64 4.71
N ARG A 446 2.97 37.16 4.11
CA ARG A 446 2.15 38.26 4.69
C ARG A 446 1.32 37.83 5.89
N SER A 447 1.01 36.54 6.01
CA SER A 447 0.10 36.03 7.04
C SER A 447 0.67 36.01 8.46
N SER A 448 1.94 36.36 8.69
CA SER A 448 2.62 36.18 9.98
C SER A 448 1.84 36.75 11.17
N GLU A 449 1.40 38.01 11.06
CA GLU A 449 0.64 38.66 12.14
C GLU A 449 -0.73 38.01 12.35
N THR A 450 -1.43 37.70 11.26
CA THR A 450 -2.74 37.06 11.29
C THR A 450 -2.66 35.65 11.89
N ARG A 451 -1.59 34.89 11.59
CA ARG A 451 -1.32 33.57 12.20
C ARG A 451 -1.06 33.71 13.69
N ARG A 452 -0.28 34.69 14.12
CA ARG A 452 -0.05 34.98 15.55
C ARG A 452 -1.36 35.30 16.26
N LEU A 453 -2.19 36.18 15.69
CA LEU A 453 -3.50 36.52 16.24
C LEU A 453 -4.41 35.28 16.33
N ALA A 454 -4.49 34.49 15.26
CA ALA A 454 -5.29 33.26 15.21
C ALA A 454 -4.78 32.19 16.19
N ALA A 455 -3.48 32.16 16.51
CA ALA A 455 -2.90 31.22 17.48
C ALA A 455 -3.22 31.58 18.94
N THR A 456 -3.51 32.85 19.24
CA THR A 456 -3.72 33.36 20.61
C THR A 456 -4.73 32.54 21.40
N TRP A 457 -5.83 32.09 20.78
CA TRP A 457 -6.83 31.28 21.48
C TRP A 457 -6.23 29.95 21.94
N LEU A 458 -5.48 29.23 21.09
CA LEU A 458 -4.91 27.94 21.44
C LEU A 458 -3.83 28.09 22.52
N LEU A 459 -3.01 29.14 22.42
CA LEU A 459 -1.92 29.41 23.34
C LEU A 459 -2.40 29.95 24.70
N ASN A 460 -3.65 30.41 24.80
CA ASN A 460 -4.23 30.84 26.07
C ASN A 460 -4.26 29.69 27.10
N PRO A 461 -3.66 29.85 28.30
CA PRO A 461 -3.64 28.81 29.34
C PRO A 461 -5.02 28.29 29.75
N ASN A 462 -6.08 29.11 29.63
CA ASN A 462 -7.45 28.70 29.94
C ASN A 462 -7.99 27.65 28.97
N ASN A 463 -7.40 27.52 27.77
CA ASN A 463 -7.81 26.56 26.74
C ASN A 463 -7.07 25.22 26.85
N ARG A 464 -6.81 24.77 28.08
CA ARG A 464 -6.05 23.55 28.41
C ARG A 464 -6.54 22.31 27.66
N ARG A 465 -7.85 22.10 27.55
CA ARG A 465 -8.43 20.94 26.85
C ARG A 465 -8.09 20.92 25.36
N ALA A 466 -8.10 22.10 24.71
CA ALA A 466 -7.72 22.21 23.31
C ALA A 466 -6.23 21.94 23.12
N GLN A 467 -5.38 22.52 23.97
CA GLN A 467 -3.94 22.28 23.96
C GLN A 467 -3.60 20.79 24.14
N GLU A 468 -4.14 20.16 25.17
CA GLU A 468 -3.89 18.74 25.46
C GLU A 468 -4.35 17.83 24.31
N SER A 469 -5.47 18.15 23.65
CA SER A 469 -5.96 17.43 22.47
C SER A 469 -4.93 17.46 21.33
N ARG A 470 -4.38 18.64 21.00
CA ARG A 470 -3.36 18.76 19.94
C ARG A 470 -2.05 18.07 20.33
N LEU A 471 -1.62 18.24 21.58
CA LEU A 471 -0.41 17.60 22.10
C LEU A 471 -0.53 16.07 22.08
N ARG A 472 -1.65 15.50 22.54
CA ARG A 472 -1.92 14.05 22.46
C ARG A 472 -1.87 13.56 21.03
N THR A 473 -2.44 14.30 20.09
CA THR A 473 -2.40 13.99 18.65
C THR A 473 -0.97 14.03 18.11
N ARG A 474 -0.16 15.01 18.53
CA ARG A 474 1.26 15.12 18.12
C ARG A 474 2.10 13.97 18.67
N VAL A 475 1.91 13.63 19.94
CA VAL A 475 2.58 12.49 20.59
C VAL A 475 2.21 11.17 19.90
N GLU A 476 0.93 10.97 19.56
CA GLU A 476 0.49 9.78 18.80
C GLU A 476 1.15 9.74 17.42
N LYS A 477 1.18 10.85 16.68
CA LYS A 477 1.89 10.95 15.38
C LYS A 477 3.36 10.54 15.49
N GLU A 478 4.05 10.99 16.54
CA GLU A 478 5.47 10.64 16.76
C GLU A 478 5.66 9.17 17.11
N ALA A 479 4.77 8.60 17.92
CA ALA A 479 4.79 7.16 18.20
C ALA A 479 4.63 6.36 16.90
N PHE A 480 3.67 6.71 16.03
CA PHE A 480 3.50 6.07 14.73
C PHE A 480 4.69 6.30 13.77
N ALA A 481 5.37 7.45 13.86
CA ALA A 481 6.61 7.67 13.12
C ALA A 481 7.70 6.67 13.54
N ARG A 482 7.84 6.38 14.84
CA ARG A 482 8.76 5.33 15.35
C ARG A 482 8.34 3.92 14.96
N MET A 483 7.04 3.67 14.80
CA MET A 483 6.51 2.38 14.32
C MET A 483 6.75 2.15 12.83
N THR A 484 6.85 3.21 12.02
CA THR A 484 6.88 3.12 10.56
C THR A 484 8.07 2.28 10.04
N PRO A 485 9.31 2.43 10.55
CA PRO A 485 10.45 1.60 10.14
C PRO A 485 10.26 0.10 10.37
N TYR A 486 9.59 -0.31 11.46
CA TYR A 486 9.30 -1.72 11.75
C TYR A 486 8.48 -2.33 10.60
N TRP A 487 7.50 -1.59 10.08
CA TRP A 487 6.63 -2.05 9.01
C TRP A 487 7.35 -1.99 7.65
N GLN A 488 8.14 -0.95 7.39
CA GLN A 488 8.94 -0.86 6.17
C GLN A 488 9.92 -2.03 6.01
N ARG A 489 10.58 -2.44 7.10
CA ARG A 489 11.50 -3.60 7.12
C ARG A 489 10.83 -4.90 6.68
N LEU A 490 9.52 -5.03 6.93
CA LEU A 490 8.71 -6.20 6.54
C LEU A 490 8.14 -6.11 5.11
N GLY A 491 8.58 -5.12 4.32
CA GLY A 491 8.22 -4.98 2.90
C GLY A 491 7.05 -4.02 2.64
N PHE A 492 6.56 -3.30 3.65
CA PHE A 492 5.43 -2.39 3.49
C PHE A 492 5.85 -1.00 2.96
N PRO A 493 5.16 -0.44 1.94
CA PRO A 493 5.56 0.77 1.22
C PRO A 493 5.11 2.07 1.92
N PHE A 494 4.95 2.07 3.24
CA PHE A 494 4.47 3.22 4.00
C PHE A 494 5.57 4.27 4.11
N LYS A 495 5.33 5.49 3.62
CA LYS A 495 6.17 6.64 4.01
C LYS A 495 5.87 7.05 5.45
N THR A 496 4.59 7.03 5.81
CA THR A 496 4.06 7.26 7.15
C THR A 496 2.84 6.37 7.36
N LEU A 497 2.69 5.82 8.55
CA LEU A 497 1.47 5.13 8.96
C LEU A 497 0.37 6.15 9.30
N VAL A 498 -0.89 5.76 9.15
CA VAL A 498 -2.02 6.56 9.65
C VAL A 498 -1.97 6.53 11.19
N PRO A 499 -1.85 7.67 11.87
CA PRO A 499 -1.67 7.73 13.31
C PRO A 499 -2.99 7.55 14.05
N SER A 500 -3.52 6.34 14.00
CA SER A 500 -4.76 5.94 14.66
C SER A 500 -4.73 4.47 15.05
N TYR A 501 -5.35 4.10 16.16
CA TYR A 501 -5.53 2.69 16.54
C TYR A 501 -6.28 1.89 15.47
N ALA A 502 -7.09 2.56 14.62
CA ALA A 502 -7.73 1.96 13.47
C ALA A 502 -6.74 1.33 12.46
N THR A 503 -5.45 1.70 12.51
CA THR A 503 -4.41 1.08 11.70
C THR A 503 -4.32 -0.43 11.96
N ALA A 504 -4.68 -0.90 13.16
CA ALA A 504 -4.72 -2.32 13.51
C ALA A 504 -5.77 -3.12 12.71
N ILE A 505 -6.78 -2.44 12.17
CA ILE A 505 -7.91 -3.03 11.44
C ILE A 505 -8.01 -2.54 9.99
N GLY A 506 -7.00 -1.82 9.50
CA GLY A 506 -6.83 -1.59 8.05
C GLY A 506 -6.94 -0.16 7.55
N SER A 507 -6.96 0.86 8.42
CA SER A 507 -6.97 2.27 7.97
C SER A 507 -5.67 2.71 7.26
N SER A 508 -4.57 1.99 7.46
CA SER A 508 -3.33 2.18 6.68
C SER A 508 -3.34 1.28 5.44
N SER A 509 -3.71 1.86 4.30
CA SER A 509 -3.90 1.18 3.01
C SER A 509 -2.59 0.64 2.41
N ASP A 510 -2.66 -0.53 1.78
CA ASP A 510 -1.48 -1.27 1.34
C ASP A 510 -1.70 -2.06 0.06
N ARG A 511 -0.62 -2.61 -0.49
CA ARG A 511 -0.64 -3.48 -1.67
C ARG A 511 -0.84 -4.94 -1.24
N PRO A 512 -1.67 -5.73 -1.96
CA PRO A 512 -1.79 -7.17 -1.71
C PRO A 512 -0.43 -7.91 -1.68
N THR A 513 0.50 -7.52 -2.56
CA THR A 513 1.87 -8.05 -2.62
C THR A 513 2.67 -7.89 -1.33
N ALA A 514 2.49 -6.78 -0.61
CA ALA A 514 3.22 -6.55 0.64
C ALA A 514 2.73 -7.49 1.76
N LEU A 515 1.45 -7.87 1.77
CA LEU A 515 0.95 -8.91 2.67
C LEU A 515 1.57 -10.27 2.36
N ALA A 516 1.65 -10.64 1.07
CA ALA A 516 2.30 -11.88 0.66
C ALA A 516 3.80 -11.87 1.03
N GLU A 517 4.46 -10.72 0.98
CA GLU A 517 5.84 -10.57 1.43
C GLU A 517 6.02 -10.87 2.92
N LEU A 518 5.14 -10.34 3.78
CA LEU A 518 5.15 -10.67 5.21
C LEU A 518 4.94 -12.17 5.45
N VAL A 519 4.01 -12.81 4.74
CA VAL A 519 3.81 -14.25 4.87
C VAL A 519 5.03 -15.04 4.39
N GLY A 520 5.69 -14.59 3.32
CA GLY A 520 6.96 -15.15 2.87
C GLY A 520 8.04 -15.07 3.93
N ILE A 521 8.14 -13.94 4.66
CA ILE A 521 9.07 -13.79 5.80
C ILE A 521 8.72 -14.80 6.91
N ILE A 522 7.44 -14.94 7.24
CA ILE A 522 6.96 -15.85 8.29
C ILE A 522 7.23 -17.32 7.94
N VAL A 523 6.99 -17.73 6.69
CA VAL A 523 7.22 -19.11 6.23
C VAL A 523 8.71 -19.42 6.15
N ASN A 524 9.56 -18.43 5.84
CA ASN A 524 11.01 -18.57 5.79
C ASN A 524 11.71 -18.26 7.13
N ASP A 525 11.09 -18.59 8.27
CA ASP A 525 11.67 -18.43 9.61
C ASP A 525 12.25 -17.02 9.88
N GLY A 526 11.57 -15.98 9.40
CA GLY A 526 11.95 -14.58 9.61
C GLY A 526 12.94 -14.01 8.59
N VAL A 527 13.28 -14.77 7.55
CA VAL A 527 14.19 -14.34 6.48
C VAL A 527 13.42 -13.67 5.33
N ARG A 528 13.78 -12.42 5.04
CA ARG A 528 13.31 -11.69 3.86
C ARG A 528 14.20 -11.98 2.66
N ARG A 529 13.58 -12.42 1.55
CA ARG A 529 14.25 -12.66 0.26
C ARG A 529 13.72 -11.72 -0.82
N GLN A 530 14.57 -11.34 -1.76
CA GLN A 530 14.19 -10.51 -2.90
C GLN A 530 13.19 -11.25 -3.80
N PRO A 531 12.16 -10.56 -4.34
CA PRO A 531 11.29 -11.12 -5.36
C PRO A 531 12.07 -11.39 -6.64
N THR A 532 11.94 -12.60 -7.16
CA THR A 532 12.46 -12.99 -8.46
C THR A 532 11.27 -13.30 -9.37
N SER A 533 11.08 -12.47 -10.40
CA SER A 533 10.20 -12.79 -11.54
C SER A 533 10.99 -13.22 -12.77
N LEU A 534 12.28 -12.82 -12.86
CA LEU A 534 13.17 -13.07 -13.98
C LEU A 534 14.45 -13.73 -13.46
N THR A 535 14.94 -14.72 -14.18
CA THR A 535 16.13 -15.51 -13.78
C THR A 535 17.31 -15.23 -14.70
N ASN A 536 17.08 -15.29 -16.01
CA ASN A 536 18.09 -15.09 -17.03
C ASN A 536 17.61 -14.08 -18.07
N ILE A 537 18.53 -13.23 -18.54
CA ILE A 537 18.32 -12.32 -19.68
C ILE A 537 19.48 -12.57 -20.65
N HIS A 538 19.15 -12.96 -21.86
CA HIS A 538 20.13 -13.30 -22.89
C HIS A 538 19.97 -12.32 -24.07
N PHE A 539 21.00 -11.53 -24.30
CA PHE A 539 21.04 -10.55 -25.39
C PHE A 539 21.73 -11.12 -26.60
N ALA A 540 21.21 -10.76 -27.78
CA ALA A 540 21.90 -10.86 -29.06
C ALA A 540 22.48 -12.25 -29.36
N THR A 541 21.72 -13.30 -29.03
CA THR A 541 22.05 -14.71 -29.25
C THR A 541 22.63 -14.94 -30.64
N GLY A 542 23.79 -15.60 -30.73
CA GLY A 542 24.45 -15.90 -32.00
C GLY A 542 25.17 -14.72 -32.65
N THR A 543 25.40 -13.62 -31.93
CA THR A 543 26.14 -12.45 -32.44
C THR A 543 27.41 -12.18 -31.61
N PRO A 544 28.38 -11.40 -32.11
CA PRO A 544 29.55 -10.99 -31.32
C PRO A 544 29.22 -10.16 -30.08
N TYR A 545 27.99 -9.67 -29.95
CA TYR A 545 27.49 -8.91 -28.81
C TYR A 545 26.68 -9.77 -27.83
N GLU A 546 26.69 -11.10 -28.00
CA GLU A 546 25.97 -12.03 -27.15
C GLU A 546 26.35 -11.83 -25.68
N THR A 547 25.35 -11.55 -24.84
CA THR A 547 25.57 -11.24 -23.42
C THR A 547 24.55 -11.96 -22.56
N HIS A 548 25.03 -12.71 -21.56
CA HIS A 548 24.19 -13.45 -20.62
C HIS A 548 24.21 -12.75 -19.26
N PHE A 549 23.03 -12.40 -18.76
CA PHE A 549 22.84 -11.93 -17.39
C PHE A 549 22.08 -13.00 -16.62
N GLU A 550 22.71 -13.52 -15.57
CA GLU A 550 22.07 -14.41 -14.61
C GLU A 550 21.82 -13.64 -13.30
N GLN A 551 20.70 -13.93 -12.64
CA GLN A 551 20.43 -13.33 -11.36
C GLN A 551 21.45 -13.79 -10.30
N GLN A 552 22.12 -12.82 -9.66
CA GLN A 552 22.98 -13.11 -8.54
C GLN A 552 22.17 -13.62 -7.34
N LYS A 553 22.58 -14.76 -6.78
CA LYS A 553 21.97 -15.33 -5.57
C LYS A 553 22.33 -14.46 -4.36
N GLU A 554 21.45 -13.54 -3.98
CA GLU A 554 21.59 -12.78 -2.74
C GLU A 554 21.16 -13.61 -1.52
N LYS A 555 21.98 -13.58 -0.47
CA LYS A 555 21.59 -14.12 0.83
C LYS A 555 20.46 -13.27 1.40
N GLY A 556 19.34 -13.90 1.76
CA GLY A 556 18.23 -13.22 2.44
C GLY A 556 18.68 -12.55 3.74
N SER A 557 17.93 -11.53 4.16
CA SER A 557 18.17 -10.81 5.42
C SER A 557 17.24 -11.31 6.51
N VAL A 558 17.78 -11.60 7.69
CA VAL A 558 16.95 -11.91 8.88
C VAL A 558 16.31 -10.61 9.33
N VAL A 559 14.98 -10.54 9.25
CA VAL A 559 14.19 -9.36 9.64
C VAL A 559 13.26 -9.63 10.83
N LEU A 560 13.04 -10.90 11.16
CA LEU A 560 12.35 -11.36 12.38
C LEU A 560 13.14 -12.51 12.99
N LEU A 561 13.06 -12.67 14.30
CA LEU A 561 13.59 -13.86 14.97
C LEU A 561 12.81 -15.12 14.49
N PRO A 562 13.48 -16.27 14.28
CA PRO A 562 12.81 -17.50 13.86
C PRO A 562 11.68 -17.92 14.79
N GLU A 563 11.85 -17.76 16.10
CA GLU A 563 10.86 -18.08 17.13
C GLU A 563 9.61 -17.21 17.00
N VAL A 564 9.80 -15.92 16.67
CA VAL A 564 8.71 -14.98 16.38
C VAL A 564 7.95 -15.41 15.13
N ALA A 565 8.66 -15.72 14.03
CA ALA A 565 8.06 -16.18 12.80
C ALA A 565 7.23 -17.46 13.00
N ARG A 566 7.77 -18.45 13.73
CA ARG A 566 7.09 -19.71 14.04
C ARG A 566 5.84 -19.51 14.91
N ALA A 567 5.91 -18.64 15.92
CA ALA A 567 4.74 -18.32 16.75
C ALA A 567 3.61 -17.68 15.92
N ILE A 568 3.94 -16.78 14.99
CA ILE A 568 2.97 -16.16 14.09
C ILE A 568 2.41 -17.20 13.10
N ARG A 569 3.27 -18.04 12.52
CA ARG A 569 2.87 -19.12 11.60
C ARG A 569 1.87 -20.07 12.24
N LYS A 570 2.11 -20.47 13.49
CA LYS A 570 1.17 -21.29 14.29
C LYS A 570 -0.16 -20.57 14.52
N ALA A 571 -0.15 -19.28 14.81
CA ALA A 571 -1.38 -18.49 14.95
C ALA A 571 -2.16 -18.40 13.62
N MET A 572 -1.48 -18.31 12.48
CA MET A 572 -2.08 -18.33 11.15
C MET A 572 -2.70 -19.69 10.79
N ALA A 573 -2.09 -20.80 11.21
CA ALA A 573 -2.67 -22.15 11.05
C ALA A 573 -4.03 -22.24 11.74
N ALA A 574 -4.14 -21.75 12.98
CA ALA A 574 -5.37 -21.78 13.76
C ALA A 574 -6.56 -21.06 13.07
N VAL A 575 -6.28 -20.04 12.26
CA VAL A 575 -7.32 -19.33 11.45
C VAL A 575 -7.99 -20.28 10.45
N VAL A 576 -7.23 -21.22 9.89
CA VAL A 576 -7.71 -22.24 8.94
C VAL A 576 -8.22 -23.48 9.67
N GLU A 577 -7.66 -23.87 10.81
CA GLU A 577 -8.11 -25.06 11.55
C GLU A 577 -9.48 -24.88 12.20
N GLY A 578 -9.79 -23.69 12.71
CA GLY A 578 -11.06 -23.45 13.42
C GLY A 578 -11.54 -22.00 13.40
N GLY A 579 -10.89 -21.12 12.66
CA GLY A 579 -11.22 -19.70 12.60
C GLY A 579 -12.03 -19.30 11.37
N THR A 580 -11.87 -18.03 11.01
CA THR A 580 -12.57 -17.40 9.87
C THR A 580 -12.32 -18.05 8.50
N ALA A 581 -11.28 -18.89 8.34
CA ALA A 581 -10.95 -19.58 7.09
C ALA A 581 -11.13 -21.11 7.19
N ARG A 582 -11.95 -21.60 8.14
CA ARG A 582 -12.17 -23.03 8.41
C ARG A 582 -12.55 -23.90 7.21
N THR A 583 -13.13 -23.30 6.17
CA THR A 583 -13.54 -24.02 4.95
C THR A 583 -12.36 -24.48 4.08
N LEU A 584 -11.13 -24.04 4.39
CA LEU A 584 -9.90 -24.51 3.76
C LEU A 584 -9.23 -25.66 4.53
N HIS A 585 -9.70 -26.00 5.73
CA HIS A 585 -9.14 -27.09 6.50
C HIS A 585 -9.23 -28.42 5.73
N GLY A 586 -8.10 -29.09 5.55
CA GLY A 586 -8.03 -30.39 4.85
C GLY A 586 -8.22 -30.32 3.33
N VAL A 587 -8.27 -29.13 2.71
CA VAL A 587 -8.41 -28.97 1.26
C VAL A 587 -7.13 -29.38 0.51
N PHE A 588 -5.97 -28.93 1.00
CA PHE A 588 -4.68 -29.27 0.41
C PHE A 588 -4.14 -30.55 1.02
N LYS A 589 -3.91 -31.56 0.17
CA LYS A 589 -3.39 -32.87 0.56
C LYS A 589 -2.28 -33.27 -0.40
N SER A 590 -1.18 -33.83 0.10
CA SER A 590 -0.13 -34.41 -0.75
C SER A 590 -0.62 -35.66 -1.47
N ALA A 591 0.17 -36.16 -2.42
CA ALA A 591 -0.15 -37.35 -3.22
C ALA A 591 -0.40 -38.61 -2.36
N ASP A 592 0.19 -38.69 -1.16
CA ASP A 592 -0.03 -39.74 -0.15
C ASP A 592 -1.28 -39.53 0.72
N GLY A 593 -2.06 -38.48 0.46
CA GLY A 593 -3.29 -38.15 1.20
C GLY A 593 -3.07 -37.38 2.51
N LYS A 594 -1.82 -37.08 2.90
CA LYS A 594 -1.53 -36.32 4.12
C LYS A 594 -1.94 -34.86 3.96
N ILE A 595 -2.59 -34.29 4.98
CA ILE A 595 -3.00 -32.88 4.99
C ILE A 595 -1.76 -31.99 4.99
N ILE A 596 -1.71 -31.06 4.04
CA ILE A 596 -0.65 -30.04 3.97
C ILE A 596 -1.05 -28.89 4.89
N ALA A 597 -0.17 -28.56 5.85
CA ALA A 597 -0.41 -27.48 6.80
C ALA A 597 -0.67 -26.17 6.06
N THR A 598 -1.85 -25.59 6.27
CA THR A 598 -2.29 -24.37 5.59
C THR A 598 -2.66 -23.35 6.64
N GLY A 599 -2.25 -22.10 6.46
CA GLY A 599 -2.57 -21.01 7.38
C GLY A 599 -2.73 -19.70 6.63
N GLY A 600 -3.34 -18.72 7.28
CA GLY A 600 -3.58 -17.44 6.63
C GLY A 600 -4.21 -16.40 7.52
N LYS A 601 -4.53 -15.24 6.94
CA LYS A 601 -5.36 -14.23 7.57
C LYS A 601 -6.38 -13.65 6.61
N THR A 602 -7.62 -13.64 7.08
CA THR A 602 -8.80 -13.08 6.41
C THR A 602 -8.92 -11.58 6.60
N GLY A 603 -9.47 -10.93 5.58
CA GLY A 603 -9.72 -9.50 5.47
C GLY A 603 -11.05 -9.17 4.83
N SER A 604 -11.76 -8.21 5.41
CA SER A 604 -12.93 -7.58 4.79
C SER A 604 -12.91 -6.10 5.14
N GLY A 605 -13.21 -5.26 4.17
CA GLY A 605 -13.28 -3.81 4.28
C GLY A 605 -14.52 -3.29 3.59
N ASP A 606 -15.24 -2.41 4.28
CA ASP A 606 -16.37 -1.63 3.77
C ASP A 606 -16.00 -0.17 3.90
N ASN A 607 -15.32 0.38 2.90
CA ASN A 607 -14.85 1.74 2.97
C ASN A 607 -15.99 2.69 2.62
N ARG A 608 -16.35 3.56 3.57
CA ARG A 608 -17.48 4.47 3.46
C ARG A 608 -17.04 5.88 3.84
N PHE A 609 -17.50 6.85 3.07
CA PHE A 609 -17.45 8.25 3.46
C PHE A 609 -18.70 8.57 4.28
N GLU A 610 -18.50 8.88 5.56
CA GLU A 610 -19.57 9.24 6.48
C GLU A 610 -19.45 10.69 6.92
N THR A 611 -20.58 11.36 7.06
CA THR A 611 -20.69 12.66 7.72
C THR A 611 -21.41 12.48 9.04
N TYR A 612 -20.99 13.23 10.05
CA TYR A 612 -21.53 13.15 11.40
C TYR A 612 -22.08 14.51 11.82
N ASN A 613 -23.18 14.50 12.57
CA ASN A 613 -23.64 15.70 13.26
C ASN A 613 -22.81 15.97 14.52
N ARG A 614 -23.09 17.09 15.21
CA ARG A 614 -22.40 17.49 16.45
C ARG A 614 -22.53 16.47 17.61
N PHE A 615 -23.50 15.56 17.54
CA PHE A 615 -23.75 14.52 18.54
C PHE A 615 -23.12 13.17 18.15
N GLY A 616 -22.39 13.11 17.03
CA GLY A 616 -21.73 11.90 16.55
C GLY A 616 -22.64 10.91 15.81
N ALA A 617 -23.88 11.28 15.51
CA ALA A 617 -24.75 10.44 14.69
C ALA A 617 -24.44 10.64 13.20
N VAL A 618 -24.43 9.54 12.45
CA VAL A 618 -24.19 9.54 11.00
C VAL A 618 -25.37 10.24 10.30
N THR A 619 -25.08 11.30 9.56
CA THR A 619 -26.06 12.06 8.75
C THR A 619 -26.07 11.63 7.29
N SER A 620 -24.94 11.17 6.78
CA SER A 620 -24.87 10.54 5.46
C SER A 620 -23.78 9.49 5.46
N SER A 621 -23.97 8.43 4.67
CA SER A 621 -23.03 7.33 4.55
C SER A 621 -23.00 6.85 3.11
N ARG A 622 -21.83 6.92 2.47
CA ARG A 622 -21.65 6.58 1.05
C ARG A 622 -20.51 5.60 0.87
N ALA A 623 -20.79 4.45 0.27
CA ALA A 623 -19.75 3.48 -0.08
C ALA A 623 -18.74 4.08 -1.08
N THR A 624 -17.47 3.79 -0.82
CA THR A 624 -16.32 4.16 -1.66
C THR A 624 -15.78 2.93 -2.37
N ASN A 625 -15.65 1.81 -1.65
CA ASN A 625 -15.28 0.50 -2.19
C ASN A 625 -15.61 -0.62 -1.19
N ARG A 626 -15.64 -1.85 -1.70
CA ARG A 626 -15.73 -3.08 -0.91
C ARG A 626 -14.53 -3.95 -1.24
N THR A 627 -13.84 -4.44 -0.22
CA THR A 627 -12.65 -5.30 -0.38
C THR A 627 -12.77 -6.54 0.48
N ALA A 628 -12.38 -7.69 -0.05
CA ALA A 628 -12.16 -8.90 0.72
C ALA A 628 -10.86 -9.56 0.30
N THR A 629 -10.05 -9.96 1.28
CA THR A 629 -8.71 -10.49 1.03
C THR A 629 -8.45 -11.71 1.89
N PHE A 630 -7.70 -12.68 1.35
CA PHE A 630 -7.13 -13.76 2.11
C PHE A 630 -5.65 -13.90 1.74
N VAL A 631 -4.77 -13.67 2.71
CA VAL A 631 -3.33 -13.96 2.58
C VAL A 631 -3.05 -15.31 3.21
N PHE A 632 -2.23 -16.15 2.58
CA PHE A 632 -2.12 -17.56 2.94
C PHE A 632 -0.72 -18.15 2.71
N TYR A 633 -0.46 -19.30 3.34
CA TYR A 633 0.58 -20.24 2.97
C TYR A 633 0.01 -21.67 2.86
N ILE A 634 0.65 -22.49 2.04
CA ILE A 634 0.36 -23.91 1.81
C ILE A 634 1.68 -24.67 2.00
N GLY A 635 1.79 -25.36 3.14
CA GLY A 635 3.00 -26.05 3.58
C GLY A 635 4.16 -25.09 3.76
N ASP A 636 5.35 -25.54 3.34
CA ASP A 636 6.55 -24.71 3.20
C ASP A 636 6.76 -24.23 1.76
N ARG A 637 5.87 -24.61 0.83
CA ARG A 637 6.12 -24.49 -0.61
C ARG A 637 5.44 -23.30 -1.27
N TYR A 638 4.24 -22.92 -0.85
CA TYR A 638 3.56 -21.80 -1.48
C TYR A 638 3.04 -20.81 -0.46
N TYR A 639 3.03 -19.55 -0.84
CA TYR A 639 2.29 -18.51 -0.15
C TYR A 639 1.78 -17.49 -1.16
N GLY A 640 0.79 -16.71 -0.76
CA GLY A 640 0.09 -15.88 -1.72
C GLY A 640 -1.01 -15.03 -1.11
N VAL A 641 -1.75 -14.37 -2.00
CA VAL A 641 -2.90 -13.57 -1.66
C VAL A 641 -3.98 -13.71 -2.72
N VAL A 642 -5.23 -13.77 -2.26
CA VAL A 642 -6.43 -13.66 -3.10
C VAL A 642 -7.21 -12.44 -2.66
N THR A 643 -7.59 -11.56 -3.60
CA THR A 643 -8.39 -10.37 -3.30
C THR A 643 -9.60 -10.28 -4.23
N ALA A 644 -10.75 -9.94 -3.67
CA ALA A 644 -11.96 -9.54 -4.37
C ALA A 644 -12.25 -8.06 -4.05
N TYR A 645 -12.56 -7.26 -5.07
CA TYR A 645 -12.69 -5.81 -4.95
C TYR A 645 -13.81 -5.26 -5.84
N VAL A 646 -14.57 -4.30 -5.31
CA VAL A 646 -15.55 -3.50 -6.04
C VAL A 646 -15.32 -2.03 -5.75
N GLN A 647 -15.20 -1.22 -6.80
CA GLN A 647 -14.99 0.23 -6.68
C GLN A 647 -16.30 1.02 -6.76
N GLY A 648 -16.33 2.16 -6.09
CA GLY A 648 -17.33 3.20 -6.29
C GLY A 648 -18.57 2.99 -5.44
N ARG A 649 -19.61 3.80 -5.72
CA ARG A 649 -20.86 3.81 -4.95
C ARG A 649 -21.62 2.48 -5.05
N GLU A 650 -21.47 1.76 -6.16
CA GLU A 650 -22.06 0.44 -6.40
C GLU A 650 -21.60 -0.61 -5.39
N ALA A 651 -20.45 -0.40 -4.73
CA ALA A 651 -19.96 -1.27 -3.66
C ALA A 651 -20.97 -1.46 -2.52
N ALA A 652 -21.91 -0.53 -2.33
CA ALA A 652 -23.01 -0.65 -1.37
C ALA A 652 -23.93 -1.87 -1.64
N ASN A 653 -23.96 -2.38 -2.87
CA ASN A 653 -24.77 -3.54 -3.26
C ASN A 653 -24.10 -4.88 -2.94
N TYR A 654 -22.85 -4.87 -2.44
CA TYR A 654 -22.05 -6.07 -2.21
C TYR A 654 -21.86 -6.32 -0.72
N LYS A 655 -22.23 -7.54 -0.29
CA LYS A 655 -22.12 -7.97 1.12
C LYS A 655 -21.06 -9.03 1.37
N PHE A 656 -20.27 -9.37 0.34
CA PHE A 656 -19.24 -10.39 0.47
C PHE A 656 -18.22 -10.04 1.56
N THR A 657 -17.69 -11.09 2.18
CA THR A 657 -16.60 -11.03 3.17
C THR A 657 -15.40 -11.83 2.67
N SER A 658 -14.41 -12.04 3.52
CA SER A 658 -13.27 -12.93 3.27
C SER A 658 -13.68 -14.38 2.93
N ALA A 659 -14.92 -14.78 3.22
CA ALA A 659 -15.44 -16.07 2.76
C ALA A 659 -15.33 -16.24 1.24
N LEU A 660 -15.47 -15.16 0.47
CA LEU A 660 -15.34 -15.18 -0.99
C LEU A 660 -13.91 -15.53 -1.46
N PRO A 661 -12.85 -14.77 -1.13
CA PRO A 661 -11.48 -15.14 -1.52
C PRO A 661 -11.01 -16.47 -0.94
N VAL A 662 -11.46 -16.85 0.26
CA VAL A 662 -11.19 -18.19 0.85
C VAL A 662 -11.81 -19.30 -0.02
N THR A 663 -13.05 -19.10 -0.48
CA THR A 663 -13.73 -20.06 -1.36
C THR A 663 -13.10 -20.09 -2.75
N VAL A 664 -12.68 -18.95 -3.29
CA VAL A 664 -11.92 -18.89 -4.56
C VAL A 664 -10.62 -19.68 -4.46
N LEU A 665 -9.85 -19.53 -3.37
CA LEU A 665 -8.64 -20.34 -3.17
C LEU A 665 -8.96 -21.85 -3.09
N ARG A 666 -10.06 -22.23 -2.45
CA ARG A 666 -10.53 -23.62 -2.41
C ARG A 666 -10.82 -24.17 -3.81
N LEU A 667 -11.47 -23.39 -4.67
CA LEU A 667 -11.77 -23.78 -6.05
C LEU A 667 -10.50 -23.87 -6.91
N LEU A 668 -9.48 -23.08 -6.61
CA LEU A 668 -8.16 -23.14 -7.28
C LEU A 668 -7.26 -24.28 -6.78
N ALA A 669 -7.60 -24.91 -5.64
CA ALA A 669 -6.76 -25.93 -5.02
C ALA A 669 -6.41 -27.11 -5.95
N PRO A 670 -7.31 -27.66 -6.78
CA PRO A 670 -6.97 -28.74 -7.71
C PRO A 670 -5.85 -28.36 -8.69
N SER A 671 -5.93 -27.17 -9.29
CA SER A 671 -4.90 -26.69 -10.23
C SER A 671 -3.55 -26.45 -9.54
N ILE A 672 -3.57 -25.90 -8.32
CA ILE A 672 -2.34 -25.70 -7.52
C ILE A 672 -1.72 -27.05 -7.17
N MET A 673 -2.53 -28.03 -6.75
CA MET A 673 -2.06 -29.35 -6.35
C MET A 673 -1.53 -30.18 -7.54
N GLU A 674 -2.14 -30.07 -8.72
CA GLU A 674 -1.66 -30.69 -9.95
C GLU A 674 -0.22 -30.24 -10.25
N THR A 675 0.03 -28.93 -10.25
CA THR A 675 1.38 -28.37 -10.43
C THR A 675 2.33 -28.80 -9.32
N MET A 676 1.87 -28.78 -8.06
CA MET A 676 2.67 -29.18 -6.91
C MET A 676 3.16 -30.62 -7.05
N ASN A 677 2.30 -31.55 -7.47
CA ASN A 677 2.61 -32.97 -7.62
C ASN A 677 3.48 -33.24 -8.85
N SER A 678 3.22 -32.59 -9.99
CA SER A 678 4.02 -32.74 -11.22
C SER A 678 5.48 -32.33 -11.02
N ASN A 679 5.73 -31.29 -10.22
CA ASN A 679 7.07 -30.81 -9.93
C ASN A 679 7.82 -31.65 -8.87
N VAL A 680 7.15 -32.55 -8.14
CA VAL A 680 7.81 -33.52 -7.24
C VAL A 680 8.42 -34.67 -8.05
N GLY A 681 7.85 -35.02 -9.21
CA GLY A 681 8.37 -36.06 -10.11
C GLY A 681 9.67 -35.70 -10.85
N MET A 682 10.10 -34.43 -10.83
CA MET A 682 11.36 -33.97 -11.46
C MET A 682 12.53 -33.82 -10.48
N ILE A 683 12.33 -34.04 -9.18
CA ILE A 683 13.43 -34.06 -8.20
C ILE A 683 13.89 -35.51 -8.04
N ASN A 684 14.92 -35.87 -8.80
CA ASN A 684 15.59 -37.16 -8.66
C ASN A 684 16.22 -37.25 -7.25
N PRO A 685 15.92 -38.27 -6.41
CA PRO A 685 16.38 -38.32 -5.02
C PRO A 685 17.89 -38.50 -4.80
N ALA A 686 18.71 -38.52 -5.87
CA ALA A 686 20.11 -38.92 -5.80
C ALA A 686 21.10 -37.84 -5.30
N ALA A 687 20.66 -36.63 -4.96
CA ALA A 687 21.54 -35.53 -4.57
C ALA A 687 21.35 -35.05 -3.12
N VAL A 688 21.27 -35.99 -2.17
CA VAL A 688 21.57 -35.70 -0.76
C VAL A 688 22.52 -36.78 -0.25
N LYS A 689 23.80 -36.67 -0.62
CA LYS A 689 24.87 -37.29 0.18
C LYS A 689 25.28 -36.31 1.26
N VAL A 690 24.99 -36.68 2.50
CA VAL A 690 25.54 -36.07 3.71
C VAL A 690 27.08 -36.17 3.64
N PRO A 691 27.85 -35.10 3.91
CA PRO A 691 29.31 -35.22 3.94
C PRO A 691 29.72 -35.94 5.21
N ASP A 692 30.31 -37.12 5.01
CA ASP A 692 30.94 -37.89 6.08
C ASP A 692 32.24 -37.20 6.50
N LYS A 693 32.41 -37.01 7.81
CA LYS A 693 33.61 -36.41 8.41
C LYS A 693 34.66 -37.50 8.57
N THR A 694 35.53 -37.69 7.58
CA THR A 694 36.90 -38.18 7.80
C THR A 694 37.74 -38.14 6.53
N ALA A 695 39.03 -37.86 6.73
CA ALA A 695 40.19 -38.20 5.88
C ALA A 695 40.93 -37.01 5.22
N THR A 696 42.06 -36.74 5.86
CA THR A 696 43.27 -36.02 5.45
C THR A 696 43.89 -36.50 4.14
N GLN A 697 44.46 -35.52 3.41
CA GLN A 697 45.66 -35.56 2.55
C GLN A 697 45.83 -36.72 1.56
N ASN A 698 45.86 -36.40 0.26
CA ASN A 698 47.05 -36.62 -0.56
C ASN A 698 47.03 -35.89 -1.91
N VAL A 699 48.22 -35.50 -2.33
CA VAL A 699 48.61 -34.67 -3.47
C VAL A 699 48.81 -35.54 -4.72
N GLY A 700 48.48 -35.02 -5.91
CA GLY A 700 49.26 -35.33 -7.11
C GLY A 700 48.54 -35.63 -8.43
N HIS A 701 48.79 -34.74 -9.41
CA HIS A 701 48.97 -34.99 -10.85
C HIS A 701 47.78 -35.01 -11.85
N ALA A 702 47.75 -33.91 -12.62
CA ALA A 702 47.87 -33.82 -14.09
C ALA A 702 46.95 -34.65 -15.01
N GLY A 703 46.19 -33.93 -15.84
CA GLY A 703 45.61 -34.45 -17.09
C GLY A 703 44.43 -33.63 -17.60
N ALA A 704 44.66 -32.81 -18.63
CA ALA A 704 43.63 -32.22 -19.50
C ALA A 704 43.92 -32.68 -20.95
N PRO A 705 43.04 -32.46 -21.95
CA PRO A 705 41.57 -32.37 -21.97
C PRO A 705 40.97 -33.32 -23.04
N ARG A 706 39.63 -33.45 -23.12
CA ARG A 706 38.89 -33.75 -24.37
C ARG A 706 37.38 -33.69 -24.11
N ASP A 707 36.77 -32.53 -24.37
CA ASP A 707 35.33 -32.43 -24.60
C ASP A 707 35.08 -32.02 -26.05
N ALA A 708 34.43 -32.92 -26.76
CA ALA A 708 33.94 -32.73 -28.12
C ALA A 708 32.65 -31.92 -28.07
N LYS A 709 32.62 -30.80 -28.79
CA LYS A 709 31.40 -30.07 -29.11
C LYS A 709 30.66 -30.81 -30.23
N ALA A 710 29.40 -31.15 -30.00
CA ALA A 710 28.45 -31.50 -31.05
C ALA A 710 27.37 -30.40 -31.11
N GLN A 711 27.38 -29.64 -32.21
CA GLN A 711 26.26 -28.82 -32.68
C GLN A 711 25.20 -29.74 -33.27
N ILE A 712 23.92 -29.54 -32.93
CA ILE A 712 22.80 -29.91 -33.80
C ILE A 712 21.70 -28.84 -33.67
N TYR A 713 21.27 -28.40 -34.86
CA TYR A 713 20.13 -27.58 -35.30
C TYR A 713 18.92 -27.41 -34.37
#